data_AF-A0A2V4BU32-F1
#
_entry.id   AF-A0A2V4BU32-F1
#
_cell.length_a   1.000
_cell.length_b   1.000
_cell.length_c   1.000
_cell.angle_alpha   90.00
_cell.angle_beta   90.00
_cell.angle_gamma   90.00
#
_symmetry.space_group_name_H-M   'P 1'
#
loop_
_entity.id
_entity.type
_entity.pdbx_description
1 polymer ?
#
loop_
_entity_poly.entity_id
_entity_poly.type
_entity_poly.pdbx_seq_one_letter_code
_entity_poly.pdbx_strand_id
1 'polypeptide(L)'
;MKKQSFISILLIFFSVIGFSQTTQRLEAENYTTFNGVSIETNTALSGGKNIGNCKNGYWVKFAGHVFNEYDTRFDIAAASRTQAGSPTVGTLTGTVEIRIDAVNGTLIGTASINATSTGNWTTYQIVSVTIAQTTGTHDLYFVFKPVTGNTYVGNFDYFEKVTNNTNVFIYTLTTGASPASGGNIYSGQSGNQFVEGTQITLTAVPKFGYSFLRWVDDNGNPVSTANPVTLTIASNATYIAEFKVANTPTISYINSIGTTPLTELTPTVYTEGTSVTLPVPSMTGYTFYGWSTSPTVPNTIKKIETTTTGSQIFYAFWGAAGGNEKETPAFPGAEGYGKYVTGGRGGKLIYVTNLNDSGAGSLRDAINQPGPRIVVFKVSGTIKLESELSITDNITIAGQTAPGGGITLRDYNVKIRGNNVIIRYLRFRMGDTFNIQNDALGARFQQNIIIDHCSMSWSTDECASFYENKNFTMQWCVISESLRNSVHDKGAHGYGGIWGGLKASFHHNLLAHHDSRNPRLGEYAARTVPLEGLLDIRNNVIYNWGLNSCYGGDAMNVNLVNNYWKPGPGTSNSTKERILSTGRNLDPTSPLYQIWGKFFIDGNYINGSNRATQDNWTYGVYNQFHGSQLPVSNADKVAMKINAPHNPGEIITHSATKAYELVLDFAGASLYRDAVDKRAVDDTRSGSATIMNGGNGSTNGYIDTPAAAGGWPELPTETAPLDTDLDGMPDAWETDKGLNPANAADGNLKTLDTEYTNIEVYINNIVKTITDIQNGTLGVDEYSKKSNLFYAYPTVGKNKITLKSFVDYDTVTIINSAGIVVKKITTTNTETEILVNELAHGIYFIKSSKTGLTTKIIIQ
;
A
#
# COMPACT_ATOMS: atom_id res chain seq x y z
N MET A 1 -58.92 28.28 7.83
CA MET A 1 -58.34 29.59 8.23
C MET A 1 -56.84 29.48 8.17
N LYS A 2 -56.23 30.03 7.11
CA LYS A 2 -54.79 29.97 6.81
C LYS A 2 -54.15 31.29 7.21
N LYS A 3 -53.03 31.25 7.93
CA LYS A 3 -52.09 32.36 8.13
C LYS A 3 -50.81 32.06 7.34
N GLN A 4 -50.16 33.13 6.91
CA GLN A 4 -48.89 33.25 6.17
C GLN A 4 -48.98 33.24 4.64
N SER A 5 -48.85 34.44 4.05
CA SER A 5 -48.14 34.71 2.79
C SER A 5 -48.16 36.23 2.54
N PHE A 6 -47.07 36.93 2.86
CA PHE A 6 -46.74 38.22 2.26
C PHE A 6 -45.22 38.40 2.34
N ILE A 7 -44.58 38.22 1.18
CA ILE A 7 -43.50 39.01 0.58
C ILE A 7 -43.07 38.21 -0.65
N SER A 8 -43.39 38.74 -1.85
CA SER A 8 -42.66 38.60 -3.12
C SER A 8 -43.60 38.99 -4.26
N ILE A 9 -43.64 40.29 -4.60
CA ILE A 9 -44.07 40.74 -5.92
C ILE A 9 -42.96 41.65 -6.43
N LEU A 10 -42.11 41.10 -7.29
CA LEU A 10 -41.52 41.85 -8.38
C LEU A 10 -41.03 40.85 -9.43
N LEU A 11 -41.77 40.70 -10.53
CA LEU A 11 -41.26 40.34 -11.85
C LEU A 11 -42.45 40.14 -12.79
N ILE A 12 -42.86 41.21 -13.48
CA ILE A 12 -43.44 41.05 -14.80
C ILE A 12 -42.88 42.16 -15.71
N PHE A 13 -42.43 41.70 -16.89
CA PHE A 13 -42.04 42.39 -18.11
C PHE A 13 -40.66 43.08 -18.14
N PHE A 14 -39.69 42.38 -18.75
CA PHE A 14 -38.71 43.01 -19.62
C PHE A 14 -38.61 42.24 -20.93
N SER A 15 -38.92 42.93 -22.03
CA SER A 15 -38.56 42.57 -23.39
C SER A 15 -37.05 42.73 -23.57
N VAL A 16 -36.37 41.63 -23.92
CA VAL A 16 -35.30 41.53 -24.94
C VAL A 16 -34.21 42.61 -24.92
N ILE A 17 -33.52 42.79 -23.78
CA ILE A 17 -32.16 43.34 -23.68
C ILE A 17 -31.52 42.61 -22.48
N GLY A 18 -30.68 41.61 -22.75
CA GLY A 18 -30.02 40.83 -21.70
C GLY A 18 -28.92 41.65 -21.03
N PHE A 19 -29.08 41.96 -19.75
CA PHE A 19 -28.03 42.57 -18.96
C PHE A 19 -27.02 41.47 -18.57
N SER A 20 -25.90 41.39 -19.28
CA SER A 20 -24.78 40.56 -18.85
C SER A 20 -23.86 41.41 -17.99
N GLN A 21 -23.90 41.18 -16.67
CA GLN A 21 -22.86 41.66 -15.77
C GLN A 21 -21.81 40.55 -15.64
N THR A 22 -20.60 40.81 -16.10
CA THR A 22 -19.44 39.96 -15.81
C THR A 22 -18.49 40.70 -14.88
N THR A 23 -17.77 39.95 -14.05
CA THR A 23 -16.71 40.49 -13.21
C THR A 23 -15.38 39.86 -13.60
N GLN A 24 -14.36 40.69 -13.71
CA GLN A 24 -12.97 40.24 -13.82
C GLN A 24 -12.28 40.56 -12.50
N ARG A 25 -12.03 39.52 -11.69
CA ARG A 25 -11.31 39.65 -10.42
C ARG A 25 -9.81 39.79 -10.66
N LEU A 26 -9.22 40.78 -10.00
CA LEU A 26 -7.79 41.00 -9.88
C LEU A 26 -7.45 40.86 -8.40
N GLU A 27 -6.84 39.74 -8.01
CA GLU A 27 -6.33 39.60 -6.64
C GLU A 27 -5.34 40.73 -6.36
N ALA A 28 -5.49 41.42 -5.25
CA ALA A 28 -4.78 42.67 -4.99
C ALA A 28 -3.27 42.44 -4.86
N GLU A 29 -2.86 41.24 -4.45
CA GLU A 29 -1.47 40.78 -4.39
C GLU A 29 -0.88 40.35 -5.74
N ASN A 30 -1.70 40.16 -6.77
CA ASN A 30 -1.28 39.75 -8.12
C ASN A 30 -0.95 40.95 -9.01
N TYR A 31 -0.44 42.04 -8.43
CA TYR A 31 0.03 43.20 -9.18
C TYR A 31 1.27 42.85 -10.03
N THR A 32 1.44 43.55 -11.15
CA THR A 32 2.64 43.45 -12.00
C THR A 32 3.81 44.23 -11.41
N THR A 33 3.58 45.43 -10.89
CA THR A 33 4.58 46.25 -10.18
C THR A 33 3.89 47.08 -9.09
N PHE A 34 4.64 47.56 -8.10
CA PHE A 34 4.08 48.28 -6.96
C PHE A 34 5.08 49.27 -6.36
N ASN A 35 4.57 50.18 -5.54
CA ASN A 35 5.36 51.05 -4.66
C ASN A 35 4.83 50.93 -3.22
N GLY A 36 5.68 50.43 -2.32
CA GLY A 36 5.53 50.54 -0.86
C GLY A 36 4.52 49.62 -0.16
N VAL A 37 3.57 49.00 -0.87
CA VAL A 37 2.61 48.06 -0.26
C VAL A 37 3.29 46.76 0.22
N SER A 38 2.62 46.01 1.09
CA SER A 38 3.12 44.75 1.64
C SER A 38 2.11 43.63 1.43
N ILE A 39 2.55 42.45 1.04
CA ILE A 39 1.69 41.27 0.94
C ILE A 39 1.58 40.61 2.32
N GLU A 40 0.36 40.31 2.75
CA GLU A 40 0.03 39.62 3.99
C GLU A 40 -0.61 38.27 3.66
N THR A 41 -0.28 37.22 4.41
CA THR A 41 -0.88 35.89 4.20
C THR A 41 -2.19 35.78 4.97
N ASN A 42 -3.27 35.42 4.28
CA ASN A 42 -4.57 35.21 4.88
C ASN A 42 -5.34 34.12 4.13
N THR A 43 -5.21 32.88 4.57
CA THR A 43 -5.75 31.69 3.89
C THR A 43 -7.28 31.64 3.81
N ALA A 44 -7.98 32.55 4.51
CA ALA A 44 -9.44 32.65 4.47
C ALA A 44 -9.97 33.57 3.36
N LEU A 45 -9.10 34.35 2.70
CA LEU A 45 -9.46 35.29 1.63
C LEU A 45 -9.31 34.70 0.23
N SER A 46 -9.84 35.40 -0.78
CA SER A 46 -9.58 35.07 -2.19
C SER A 46 -8.06 35.14 -2.44
N GLY A 47 -7.52 34.26 -3.30
CA GLY A 47 -6.07 34.20 -3.53
C GLY A 47 -5.21 33.75 -2.32
N GLY A 48 -5.79 33.66 -1.11
CA GLY A 48 -5.12 33.28 0.14
C GLY A 48 -4.21 34.36 0.74
N LYS A 49 -4.26 35.60 0.22
CA LYS A 49 -3.41 36.74 0.62
C LYS A 49 -4.19 38.05 0.50
N ASN A 50 -3.60 39.14 0.96
CA ASN A 50 -4.08 40.51 0.73
C ASN A 50 -2.88 41.46 0.62
N ILE A 51 -3.10 42.69 0.14
CA ILE A 51 -2.13 43.78 0.31
C ILE A 51 -2.49 44.62 1.53
N GLY A 52 -1.47 45.05 2.27
CA GLY A 52 -1.53 45.94 3.41
C GLY A 52 -0.48 47.05 3.32
N ASN A 53 -0.27 47.79 4.40
CA ASN A 53 0.66 48.93 4.46
C ASN A 53 0.37 50.02 3.39
N CYS A 54 -0.88 50.17 2.95
CA CYS A 54 -1.26 51.12 1.90
C CYS A 54 -1.28 52.57 2.41
N LYS A 55 -0.19 53.31 2.18
CA LYS A 55 0.06 54.68 2.68
C LYS A 55 0.00 55.74 1.58
N ASN A 56 0.10 57.01 1.96
CA ASN A 56 0.16 58.12 1.01
C ASN A 56 1.32 57.93 0.00
N GLY A 57 1.01 57.99 -1.28
CA GLY A 57 1.98 57.84 -2.37
C GLY A 57 2.32 56.40 -2.75
N TYR A 58 1.69 55.41 -2.10
CA TYR A 58 1.83 54.00 -2.47
C TYR A 58 0.83 53.63 -3.55
N TRP A 59 1.17 52.61 -4.34
CA TRP A 59 0.31 52.15 -5.44
C TRP A 59 0.63 50.73 -5.88
N VAL A 60 -0.31 50.10 -6.58
CA VAL A 60 -0.13 48.83 -7.30
C VAL A 60 -0.55 48.98 -8.75
N LYS A 61 0.13 48.28 -9.67
CA LYS A 61 -0.11 48.30 -11.13
C LYS A 61 -0.48 46.92 -11.65
N PHE A 62 -1.47 46.83 -12.52
CA PHE A 62 -1.78 45.66 -13.35
C PHE A 62 -1.53 46.02 -14.82
N ALA A 63 -0.59 45.33 -15.49
CA ALA A 63 -0.19 45.67 -16.85
C ALA A 63 -1.17 45.18 -17.92
N GLY A 64 -1.36 45.96 -18.98
CA GLY A 64 -2.08 45.54 -20.19
C GLY A 64 -3.54 45.16 -19.97
N HIS A 65 -4.24 45.86 -19.08
CA HIS A 65 -5.63 45.60 -18.76
C HIS A 65 -6.56 46.13 -19.87
N VAL A 66 -7.40 45.25 -20.43
CA VAL A 66 -8.32 45.60 -21.52
C VAL A 66 -9.59 46.20 -20.96
N PHE A 67 -9.93 47.42 -21.37
CA PHE A 67 -11.20 48.07 -21.11
C PHE A 67 -12.08 48.08 -22.36
N ASN A 68 -13.40 48.01 -22.17
CA ASN A 68 -14.39 48.19 -23.22
C ASN A 68 -15.51 49.13 -22.76
N GLU A 69 -16.36 49.55 -23.70
CA GLU A 69 -17.40 50.56 -23.46
C GLU A 69 -18.45 50.15 -22.41
N TYR A 70 -18.48 48.87 -22.04
CA TYR A 70 -19.40 48.29 -21.06
C TYR A 70 -18.76 48.17 -19.66
N ASP A 71 -17.49 48.54 -19.48
CA ASP A 71 -16.87 48.57 -18.14
C ASP A 71 -17.38 49.79 -17.35
N THR A 72 -18.05 49.53 -16.22
CA THR A 72 -18.84 50.57 -15.52
C THR A 72 -18.33 50.91 -14.13
N ARG A 73 -17.73 49.96 -13.41
CA ARG A 73 -17.24 50.19 -12.05
C ARG A 73 -16.15 49.21 -11.66
N PHE A 74 -15.48 49.50 -10.54
CA PHE A 74 -14.74 48.52 -9.76
C PHE A 74 -15.44 48.22 -8.44
N ASP A 75 -15.49 46.95 -8.06
CA ASP A 75 -15.87 46.49 -6.74
C ASP A 75 -14.59 46.12 -5.98
N ILE A 76 -14.30 46.83 -4.88
CA ILE A 76 -13.03 46.72 -4.14
C ILE A 76 -13.29 46.10 -2.77
N ALA A 77 -12.73 44.92 -2.51
CA ALA A 77 -12.79 44.31 -1.19
C ALA A 77 -11.72 44.91 -0.28
N ALA A 78 -12.13 45.77 0.66
CA ALA A 78 -11.24 46.52 1.53
C ALA A 78 -11.59 46.33 3.02
N ALA A 79 -10.57 46.36 3.89
CA ALA A 79 -10.68 46.37 5.34
C ALA A 79 -9.92 47.57 5.92
N SER A 80 -10.49 48.29 6.88
CA SER A 80 -9.84 49.47 7.48
C SER A 80 -10.28 49.70 8.92
N ARG A 81 -9.51 50.49 9.68
CA ARG A 81 -9.90 50.92 11.03
C ARG A 81 -9.49 52.36 11.33
N THR A 82 -10.12 52.95 12.34
CA THR A 82 -9.73 54.24 12.93
C THR A 82 -8.32 54.14 13.56
N GLN A 83 -7.45 55.12 13.29
CA GLN A 83 -6.08 55.18 13.83
C GLN A 83 -5.98 56.17 15.01
N ALA A 84 -5.16 55.83 16.01
CA ALA A 84 -4.99 56.65 17.22
C ALA A 84 -4.38 58.03 16.87
N GLY A 85 -5.02 59.11 17.31
CA GLY A 85 -4.68 60.50 16.93
C GLY A 85 -5.56 61.11 15.82
N SER A 86 -6.46 60.32 15.22
CA SER A 86 -7.44 60.79 14.23
C SER A 86 -8.72 61.28 14.94
N PRO A 87 -9.25 62.47 14.64
CA PRO A 87 -10.42 62.99 15.33
C PRO A 87 -11.67 62.18 14.95
N THR A 88 -12.19 61.47 15.96
CA THR A 88 -13.53 60.87 16.06
C THR A 88 -13.77 59.58 15.27
N VAL A 89 -14.43 58.63 15.93
CA VAL A 89 -15.03 57.43 15.35
C VAL A 89 -16.12 57.86 14.35
N GLY A 90 -15.97 57.51 13.05
CA GLY A 90 -16.96 57.88 12.02
C GLY A 90 -16.40 58.34 10.66
N THR A 91 -15.11 58.58 10.52
CA THR A 91 -14.50 59.37 9.44
C THR A 91 -13.80 58.53 8.36
N LEU A 92 -13.90 58.99 7.11
CA LEU A 92 -13.18 58.52 5.92
C LEU A 92 -11.70 58.25 6.24
N THR A 93 -11.18 57.05 5.93
CA THR A 93 -9.77 56.71 6.18
C THR A 93 -8.85 57.21 5.09
N GLY A 94 -9.36 57.26 3.87
CA GLY A 94 -8.65 57.68 2.67
C GLY A 94 -9.42 57.33 1.41
N THR A 95 -8.80 57.58 0.27
CA THR A 95 -9.31 57.18 -1.03
C THR A 95 -8.34 56.27 -1.77
N VAL A 96 -8.88 55.42 -2.64
CA VAL A 96 -8.12 54.73 -3.68
C VAL A 96 -8.46 55.35 -5.02
N GLU A 97 -7.48 55.99 -5.64
CA GLU A 97 -7.63 56.51 -6.99
C GLU A 97 -7.34 55.39 -7.99
N ILE A 98 -8.25 55.20 -8.94
CA ILE A 98 -8.09 54.27 -10.06
C ILE A 98 -7.63 55.08 -11.26
N ARG A 99 -6.40 54.84 -11.71
CA ARG A 99 -5.74 55.59 -12.78
C ARG A 99 -5.27 54.67 -13.88
N ILE A 100 -5.18 55.19 -15.09
CA ILE A 100 -4.63 54.47 -16.25
C ILE A 100 -3.32 55.08 -16.74
N ASP A 101 -2.46 54.23 -17.29
CA ASP A 101 -1.18 54.47 -17.98
C ASP A 101 -0.02 55.00 -17.10
N ALA A 102 -0.30 55.76 -16.05
CA ALA A 102 0.70 56.21 -15.09
C ALA A 102 0.12 56.42 -13.68
N VAL A 103 0.99 56.46 -12.66
CA VAL A 103 0.62 56.77 -11.25
C VAL A 103 -0.08 58.13 -11.11
N ASN A 104 0.27 59.09 -11.98
CA ASN A 104 -0.37 60.39 -12.11
C ASN A 104 -1.16 60.54 -13.43
N GLY A 105 -1.45 59.43 -14.10
CA GLY A 105 -2.19 59.37 -15.36
C GLY A 105 -3.69 59.64 -15.18
N THR A 106 -4.47 59.41 -16.23
CA THR A 106 -5.90 59.75 -16.27
C THR A 106 -6.63 59.07 -15.11
N LEU A 107 -7.33 59.87 -14.30
CA LEU A 107 -8.17 59.39 -13.19
C LEU A 107 -9.49 58.89 -13.76
N ILE A 108 -9.78 57.61 -13.60
CA ILE A 108 -11.02 57.00 -14.06
C ILE A 108 -11.97 56.68 -12.91
N GLY A 109 -11.52 56.61 -11.66
CA GLY A 109 -12.41 56.42 -10.51
C GLY A 109 -11.75 56.79 -9.18
N THR A 110 -12.55 57.04 -8.14
CA THR A 110 -12.04 57.30 -6.78
C THR A 110 -12.93 56.61 -5.75
N ALA A 111 -12.42 55.54 -5.13
CA ALA A 111 -13.12 54.83 -4.07
C ALA A 111 -12.87 55.49 -2.72
N SER A 112 -13.93 55.74 -1.95
CA SER A 112 -13.83 56.26 -0.57
C SER A 112 -13.79 55.09 0.42
N ILE A 113 -12.70 54.94 1.16
CA ILE A 113 -12.52 53.87 2.14
C ILE A 113 -12.91 54.41 3.52
N ASN A 114 -13.92 53.79 4.14
CA ASN A 114 -14.48 54.24 5.42
C ASN A 114 -14.20 53.22 6.54
N ALA A 115 -13.75 53.71 7.70
CA ALA A 115 -13.46 52.87 8.86
C ALA A 115 -14.71 52.26 9.52
N THR A 116 -15.85 52.94 9.43
CA THR A 116 -17.11 52.54 10.08
C THR A 116 -17.81 51.35 9.43
N SER A 117 -17.52 51.06 8.15
CA SER A 117 -18.08 49.90 7.47
C SER A 117 -17.29 48.60 7.72
N THR A 118 -16.01 48.69 8.13
CA THR A 118 -15.10 47.54 8.22
C THR A 118 -14.61 47.26 9.65
N GLY A 119 -14.41 48.29 10.48
CA GLY A 119 -14.19 48.20 11.93
C GLY A 119 -12.84 47.62 12.39
N ASN A 120 -12.14 46.87 11.55
CA ASN A 120 -10.83 46.27 11.82
C ASN A 120 -10.07 45.96 10.51
N TRP A 121 -8.81 45.52 10.61
CA TRP A 121 -7.92 45.25 9.47
C TRP A 121 -8.20 43.94 8.71
N THR A 122 -9.16 43.14 9.17
CA THR A 122 -9.40 41.77 8.70
C THR A 122 -10.84 41.50 8.26
N THR A 123 -11.76 42.44 8.48
CA THR A 123 -13.14 42.37 8.01
C THR A 123 -13.28 43.17 6.74
N TYR A 124 -13.33 42.45 5.61
CA TYR A 124 -13.41 43.04 4.28
C TYR A 124 -14.86 43.34 3.90
N GLN A 125 -15.06 44.51 3.31
CA GLN A 125 -16.32 44.93 2.73
C GLN A 125 -16.09 45.43 1.32
N ILE A 126 -17.10 45.28 0.47
CA ILE A 126 -17.03 45.72 -0.92
C ILE A 126 -17.33 47.22 -0.98
N VAL A 127 -16.40 47.98 -1.54
CA VAL A 127 -16.56 49.38 -1.90
C VAL A 127 -16.68 49.47 -3.42
N SER A 128 -17.87 49.78 -3.91
CA SER A 128 -18.15 49.93 -5.34
C SER A 128 -17.89 51.37 -5.79
N VAL A 129 -17.14 51.54 -6.89
CA VAL A 129 -16.80 52.83 -7.47
C VAL A 129 -17.04 52.83 -8.98
N THR A 130 -17.96 53.68 -9.43
CA THR A 130 -18.16 53.93 -10.86
C THR A 130 -16.89 54.48 -11.49
N ILE A 131 -16.57 53.99 -12.69
CA ILE A 131 -15.46 54.53 -13.48
C ILE A 131 -15.97 55.36 -14.66
N ALA A 132 -15.15 56.32 -15.09
CA ALA A 132 -15.32 56.97 -16.37
C ALA A 132 -15.21 55.92 -17.50
N GLN A 133 -16.02 56.08 -18.54
CA GLN A 133 -16.00 55.21 -19.70
C GLN A 133 -14.58 55.16 -20.28
N THR A 134 -14.02 53.96 -20.33
CA THR A 134 -12.63 53.70 -20.74
C THR A 134 -12.65 52.55 -21.74
N THR A 135 -11.89 52.64 -22.82
CA THR A 135 -11.80 51.57 -23.84
C THR A 135 -10.36 51.37 -24.27
N GLY A 136 -10.02 50.19 -24.78
CA GLY A 136 -8.66 49.86 -25.19
C GLY A 136 -7.82 49.26 -24.07
N THR A 137 -6.55 49.02 -24.34
CA THR A 137 -5.64 48.34 -23.41
C THR A 137 -4.78 49.36 -22.66
N HIS A 138 -4.85 49.33 -21.34
CA HIS A 138 -4.19 50.31 -20.46
C HIS A 138 -3.44 49.63 -19.31
N ASP A 139 -2.38 50.28 -18.82
CA ASP A 139 -1.79 49.91 -17.54
C ASP A 139 -2.64 50.48 -16.41
N LEU A 140 -3.19 49.62 -15.54
CA LEU A 140 -4.12 50.01 -14.48
C LEU A 140 -3.40 50.22 -13.15
N TYR A 141 -3.58 51.38 -12.52
CA TYR A 141 -2.99 51.76 -11.23
C TYR A 141 -4.07 51.98 -10.16
N PHE A 142 -3.85 51.43 -8.97
CA PHE A 142 -4.58 51.79 -7.75
C PHE A 142 -3.64 52.57 -6.83
N VAL A 143 -3.96 53.84 -6.58
CA VAL A 143 -3.11 54.78 -5.82
C VAL A 143 -3.76 55.14 -4.49
N PHE A 144 -3.04 54.92 -3.39
CA PHE A 144 -3.56 55.04 -2.03
C PHE A 144 -3.33 56.44 -1.45
N LYS A 145 -4.40 57.10 -1.00
CA LYS A 145 -4.38 58.46 -0.45
C LYS A 145 -5.12 58.52 0.90
N PRO A 146 -4.44 58.38 2.05
CA PRO A 146 -5.08 58.54 3.36
C PRO A 146 -5.52 60.00 3.55
N VAL A 147 -6.59 60.21 4.32
CA VAL A 147 -6.96 61.57 4.74
C VAL A 147 -5.89 62.17 5.64
N THR A 148 -5.75 63.50 5.65
CA THR A 148 -4.80 64.22 6.50
C THR A 148 -4.97 63.80 7.97
N GLY A 149 -3.90 63.29 8.58
CA GLY A 149 -3.90 62.76 9.95
C GLY A 149 -3.92 61.23 10.05
N ASN A 150 -4.25 60.51 8.96
CA ASN A 150 -4.13 59.05 8.89
C ASN A 150 -2.85 58.63 8.17
N THR A 151 -2.27 57.52 8.60
CA THR A 151 -1.08 56.94 7.96
C THR A 151 -1.46 55.97 6.85
N TYR A 152 -2.52 55.19 7.04
CA TYR A 152 -2.93 54.11 6.13
C TYR A 152 -4.36 54.29 5.62
N VAL A 153 -4.61 53.83 4.38
CA VAL A 153 -5.95 53.76 3.77
C VAL A 153 -6.71 52.50 4.20
N GLY A 154 -6.10 51.32 4.07
CA GLY A 154 -6.76 50.02 4.24
C GLY A 154 -5.87 48.84 3.87
N ASN A 155 -6.37 47.63 4.15
CA ASN A 155 -5.94 46.37 3.52
C ASN A 155 -6.92 46.03 2.39
N PHE A 156 -6.44 45.39 1.32
CA PHE A 156 -7.23 45.10 0.13
C PHE A 156 -7.02 43.64 -0.30
N ASP A 157 -8.13 42.91 -0.48
CA ASP A 157 -8.16 41.50 -0.90
C ASP A 157 -8.13 41.41 -2.43
N TYR A 158 -9.12 42.03 -3.10
CA TYR A 158 -9.19 42.04 -4.56
C TYR A 158 -9.83 43.32 -5.12
N PHE A 159 -9.63 43.52 -6.42
CA PHE A 159 -10.30 44.52 -7.25
C PHE A 159 -11.06 43.83 -8.39
N GLU A 160 -12.38 43.99 -8.46
CA GLU A 160 -13.21 43.41 -9.51
C GLU A 160 -13.64 44.46 -10.52
N LYS A 161 -13.16 44.37 -11.75
CA LYS A 161 -13.71 45.19 -12.85
C LYS A 161 -15.07 44.62 -13.24
N VAL A 162 -16.08 45.47 -13.27
CA VAL A 162 -17.43 45.07 -13.62
C VAL A 162 -17.82 45.59 -14.99
N THR A 163 -18.07 44.65 -15.90
CA THR A 163 -18.55 44.89 -17.25
C THR A 163 -20.05 44.65 -17.28
N ASN A 164 -20.84 45.66 -17.65
CA ASN A 164 -22.28 45.58 -17.85
C ASN A 164 -22.59 45.69 -19.35
N ASN A 165 -22.57 44.57 -20.07
CA ASN A 165 -22.95 44.55 -21.48
C ASN A 165 -24.45 44.30 -21.61
N THR A 166 -25.18 45.32 -22.06
CA THR A 166 -26.63 45.26 -22.26
C THR A 166 -27.02 44.52 -23.56
N ASN A 167 -26.09 44.22 -24.46
CA ASN A 167 -26.40 43.75 -25.82
C ASN A 167 -26.17 42.23 -26.04
N VAL A 168 -26.10 41.42 -24.98
CA VAL A 168 -25.88 39.97 -25.09
C VAL A 168 -27.16 39.21 -24.76
N PHE A 169 -27.60 38.34 -25.67
CA PHE A 169 -28.67 37.40 -25.38
C PHE A 169 -28.11 36.25 -24.54
N ILE A 170 -28.49 36.24 -23.27
CA ILE A 170 -28.24 35.11 -22.36
C ILE A 170 -29.50 34.26 -22.34
N TYR A 171 -29.32 32.98 -22.56
CA TYR A 171 -30.37 31.99 -22.48
C TYR A 171 -30.11 31.00 -21.36
N THR A 172 -31.18 30.65 -20.66
CA THR A 172 -31.17 29.66 -19.61
C THR A 172 -31.33 28.27 -20.22
N LEU A 173 -30.41 27.36 -19.90
CA LEU A 173 -30.55 25.93 -20.13
C LEU A 173 -31.02 25.27 -18.83
N THR A 174 -32.20 24.67 -18.87
CA THR A 174 -32.72 23.84 -17.78
C THR A 174 -32.60 22.37 -18.18
N THR A 175 -32.07 21.53 -17.28
CA THR A 175 -32.01 20.08 -17.49
C THR A 175 -32.87 19.35 -16.48
N GLY A 176 -33.57 18.30 -16.89
CA GLY A 176 -34.38 17.48 -16.00
C GLY A 176 -34.31 15.99 -16.32
N ALA A 177 -34.60 15.13 -15.35
CA ALA A 177 -34.77 13.70 -15.58
C ALA A 177 -36.23 13.32 -15.37
N SER A 178 -36.80 12.51 -16.26
CA SER A 178 -38.18 12.03 -16.17
C SER A 178 -38.23 10.50 -16.28
N PRO A 179 -38.63 9.78 -15.21
CA PRO A 179 -38.81 10.27 -13.85
C PRO A 179 -37.49 10.75 -13.24
N ALA A 180 -37.53 11.61 -12.22
CA ALA A 180 -36.33 12.12 -11.54
C ALA A 180 -35.48 11.01 -10.91
N SER A 181 -36.10 9.87 -10.57
CA SER A 181 -35.42 8.66 -10.09
C SER A 181 -34.67 7.89 -11.19
N GLY A 182 -34.93 8.17 -12.46
CA GLY A 182 -34.49 7.35 -13.59
C GLY A 182 -33.01 7.49 -13.96
N GLY A 183 -32.38 8.63 -13.64
CA GLY A 183 -30.99 8.86 -14.01
C GLY A 183 -30.49 10.25 -13.63
N ASN A 184 -29.28 10.57 -14.09
CA ASN A 184 -28.66 11.89 -13.97
C ASN A 184 -28.26 12.42 -15.36
N ILE A 185 -28.06 13.73 -15.48
CA ILE A 185 -27.55 14.38 -16.71
C ILE A 185 -26.21 15.06 -16.38
N TYR A 186 -25.25 14.93 -17.29
CA TYR A 186 -23.95 15.62 -17.22
C TYR A 186 -23.76 16.50 -18.46
N SER A 187 -23.43 17.79 -18.26
CA SER A 187 -23.27 18.79 -19.33
C SER A 187 -21.82 19.11 -19.69
N GLY A 188 -20.85 18.65 -18.90
CA GLY A 188 -19.42 18.96 -19.08
C GLY A 188 -19.01 20.43 -18.82
N GLN A 189 -19.96 21.34 -18.63
CA GLN A 189 -19.75 22.77 -18.34
C GLN A 189 -20.60 23.21 -17.14
N SER A 190 -20.07 24.09 -16.29
CA SER A 190 -20.74 24.59 -15.07
C SER A 190 -21.69 25.75 -15.35
N GLY A 191 -22.84 25.76 -14.67
CA GLY A 191 -23.85 26.82 -14.76
C GLY A 191 -25.07 26.42 -15.59
N ASN A 192 -26.09 27.29 -15.61
CA ASN A 192 -27.35 27.09 -16.33
C ASN A 192 -27.72 28.27 -17.24
N GLN A 193 -26.83 29.25 -17.40
CA GLN A 193 -27.01 30.42 -18.23
C GLN A 193 -25.86 30.51 -19.22
N PHE A 194 -26.19 30.60 -20.50
CA PHE A 194 -25.23 30.54 -21.58
C PHE A 194 -25.49 31.65 -22.59
N VAL A 195 -24.43 32.16 -23.18
CA VAL A 195 -24.52 33.13 -24.27
C VAL A 195 -25.10 32.44 -25.50
N GLU A 196 -25.95 33.14 -26.25
CA GLU A 196 -26.43 32.70 -27.56
C GLU A 196 -25.28 32.18 -28.46
N GLY A 197 -25.50 31.04 -29.11
CA GLY A 197 -24.52 30.35 -29.95
C GLY A 197 -23.64 29.33 -29.23
N THR A 198 -23.68 29.25 -27.90
CA THR A 198 -22.87 28.27 -27.14
C THR A 198 -23.27 26.82 -27.47
N GLN A 199 -22.31 25.94 -27.75
CA GLN A 199 -22.55 24.50 -27.89
C GLN A 199 -22.40 23.77 -26.55
N ILE A 200 -23.38 22.95 -26.19
CA ILE A 200 -23.42 22.16 -24.95
C ILE A 200 -23.63 20.69 -25.30
N THR A 201 -22.85 19.79 -24.69
CA THR A 201 -23.02 18.33 -24.80
C THR A 201 -23.65 17.78 -23.54
N LEU A 202 -24.83 17.17 -23.65
CA LEU A 202 -25.54 16.53 -22.55
C LEU A 202 -25.44 15.00 -22.65
N THR A 203 -25.08 14.35 -21.55
CA THR A 203 -25.01 12.90 -21.40
C THR A 203 -25.99 12.44 -20.34
N ALA A 204 -26.94 11.59 -20.71
CA ALA A 204 -27.85 10.94 -19.78
C ALA A 204 -27.21 9.66 -19.23
N VAL A 205 -27.21 9.50 -17.91
CA VAL A 205 -26.68 8.32 -17.22
C VAL A 205 -27.82 7.66 -16.44
N PRO A 206 -28.38 6.54 -16.94
CA PRO A 206 -29.45 5.83 -16.25
C PRO A 206 -29.00 5.30 -14.88
N LYS A 207 -29.91 5.32 -13.90
CA LYS A 207 -29.76 4.60 -12.62
C LYS A 207 -30.20 3.14 -12.77
N PHE A 208 -29.80 2.29 -11.83
CA PHE A 208 -30.20 0.87 -11.82
C PHE A 208 -31.73 0.72 -11.96
N GLY A 209 -32.15 -0.21 -12.83
CA GLY A 209 -33.57 -0.44 -13.14
C GLY A 209 -34.17 0.53 -14.16
N TYR A 210 -33.36 1.38 -14.81
CA TYR A 210 -33.81 2.29 -15.85
C TYR A 210 -32.92 2.23 -17.09
N SER A 211 -33.49 2.58 -18.23
CA SER A 211 -32.76 2.79 -19.50
C SER A 211 -33.13 4.14 -20.08
N PHE A 212 -32.15 4.79 -20.74
CA PHE A 212 -32.38 6.03 -21.45
C PHE A 212 -33.29 5.77 -22.66
N LEU A 213 -34.34 6.58 -22.80
CA LEU A 213 -35.28 6.49 -23.91
C LEU A 213 -34.97 7.53 -24.98
N ARG A 214 -34.91 8.81 -24.59
CA ARG A 214 -34.68 9.97 -25.49
C ARG A 214 -34.56 11.26 -24.68
N TRP A 215 -34.17 12.32 -25.35
CA TRP A 215 -34.29 13.71 -24.91
C TRP A 215 -35.61 14.30 -25.40
N VAL A 216 -36.28 15.05 -24.54
CA VAL A 216 -37.48 15.84 -24.87
C VAL A 216 -37.33 17.29 -24.41
N ASP A 217 -38.14 18.18 -24.96
CA ASP A 217 -38.27 19.57 -24.48
C ASP A 217 -39.20 19.66 -23.24
N ASP A 218 -39.46 20.88 -22.76
CA ASP A 218 -40.38 21.14 -21.65
C ASP A 218 -41.85 20.76 -21.93
N ASN A 219 -42.23 20.67 -23.19
CA ASN A 219 -43.57 20.25 -23.63
C ASN A 219 -43.66 18.73 -23.88
N GLY A 220 -42.56 18.00 -23.67
CA GLY A 220 -42.48 16.55 -23.92
C GLY A 220 -42.31 16.18 -25.39
N ASN A 221 -42.00 17.14 -26.27
CA ASN A 221 -41.74 16.84 -27.68
C ASN A 221 -40.35 16.18 -27.83
N PRO A 222 -40.21 15.16 -28.68
CA PRO A 222 -38.91 14.51 -28.92
C PRO A 222 -37.88 15.47 -29.51
N VAL A 223 -36.71 15.54 -28.87
CA VAL A 223 -35.56 16.34 -29.34
C VAL A 223 -34.53 15.44 -30.02
N SER A 224 -34.13 14.34 -29.36
CA SER A 224 -33.10 13.44 -29.88
C SER A 224 -33.14 12.08 -29.18
N THR A 225 -32.84 11.00 -29.90
CA THR A 225 -32.61 9.67 -29.33
C THR A 225 -31.13 9.37 -29.09
N ALA A 226 -30.22 10.27 -29.51
CA ALA A 226 -28.79 10.12 -29.30
C ALA A 226 -28.40 10.40 -27.84
N ASN A 227 -27.44 9.63 -27.32
CA ASN A 227 -26.83 9.86 -26.03
C ASN A 227 -25.34 9.52 -26.11
N PRO A 228 -24.42 10.48 -25.97
CA PRO A 228 -24.64 11.90 -25.68
C PRO A 228 -25.31 12.68 -26.83
N VAL A 229 -25.89 13.86 -26.51
CA VAL A 229 -26.45 14.81 -27.49
C VAL A 229 -25.70 16.14 -27.41
N THR A 230 -25.42 16.79 -28.54
CA THR A 230 -24.82 18.13 -28.61
C THR A 230 -25.81 19.12 -29.20
N LEU A 231 -25.99 20.26 -28.53
CA LEU A 231 -27.04 21.26 -28.83
C LEU A 231 -26.43 22.68 -28.81
N THR A 232 -26.90 23.55 -29.70
CA THR A 232 -26.53 24.98 -29.72
C THR A 232 -27.59 25.80 -29.00
N ILE A 233 -27.19 26.62 -28.03
CA ILE A 233 -28.09 27.49 -27.27
C ILE A 233 -28.48 28.70 -28.12
N ALA A 234 -29.70 28.71 -28.67
CA ALA A 234 -30.23 29.82 -29.47
C ALA A 234 -31.45 30.50 -28.84
N SER A 235 -31.98 29.93 -27.74
CA SER A 235 -33.08 30.46 -26.95
C SER A 235 -33.03 29.83 -25.56
N ASN A 236 -33.85 30.30 -24.62
CA ASN A 236 -34.12 29.54 -23.39
C ASN A 236 -34.59 28.15 -23.79
N ALA A 237 -34.00 27.12 -23.21
CA ALA A 237 -34.27 25.74 -23.56
C ALA A 237 -34.32 24.87 -22.32
N THR A 238 -35.24 23.92 -22.33
CA THR A 238 -35.30 22.85 -21.34
C THR A 238 -35.07 21.53 -22.04
N TYR A 239 -34.13 20.72 -21.57
CA TYR A 239 -33.91 19.37 -22.07
C TYR A 239 -34.08 18.36 -20.94
N ILE A 240 -35.06 17.48 -21.12
CA ILE A 240 -35.39 16.44 -20.18
C ILE A 240 -34.92 15.10 -20.74
N ALA A 241 -34.10 14.37 -19.99
CA ALA A 241 -33.78 12.98 -20.29
C ALA A 241 -34.95 12.11 -19.82
N GLU A 242 -35.66 11.50 -20.76
CA GLU A 242 -36.68 10.51 -20.46
C GLU A 242 -36.02 9.15 -20.26
N PHE A 243 -36.36 8.51 -19.15
CA PHE A 243 -35.96 7.17 -18.79
C PHE A 243 -37.20 6.29 -18.72
N LYS A 244 -37.09 5.06 -19.21
CA LYS A 244 -38.12 4.03 -18.99
C LYS A 244 -37.60 3.02 -17.97
N VAL A 245 -38.53 2.44 -17.21
CA VAL A 245 -38.24 1.27 -16.37
C VAL A 245 -37.66 0.19 -17.25
N ALA A 246 -36.50 -0.33 -16.86
CA ALA A 246 -35.84 -1.44 -17.50
C ALA A 246 -36.11 -2.72 -16.70
N ASN A 247 -36.15 -3.85 -17.40
CA ASN A 247 -36.30 -5.15 -16.75
C ASN A 247 -35.09 -5.40 -15.84
N THR A 248 -35.36 -5.96 -14.66
CA THR A 248 -34.34 -6.33 -13.67
C THR A 248 -34.36 -7.82 -13.34
N PRO A 249 -33.89 -8.70 -14.24
CA PRO A 249 -33.92 -10.13 -14.00
C PRO A 249 -32.94 -10.55 -12.90
N THR A 250 -33.19 -11.71 -12.31
CA THR A 250 -32.37 -12.29 -11.24
C THR A 250 -31.12 -12.98 -11.78
N ILE A 251 -30.10 -13.08 -10.92
CA ILE A 251 -28.90 -13.88 -11.12
C ILE A 251 -28.85 -14.93 -10.01
N SER A 252 -28.79 -16.20 -10.40
CA SER A 252 -28.60 -17.33 -9.48
C SER A 252 -27.19 -17.89 -9.63
N TYR A 253 -26.46 -17.97 -8.52
CA TYR A 253 -25.14 -18.59 -8.46
C TYR A 253 -25.25 -19.98 -7.84
N ILE A 254 -24.80 -21.00 -8.56
CA ILE A 254 -24.84 -22.40 -8.16
C ILE A 254 -23.43 -22.93 -8.07
N ASN A 255 -23.15 -23.74 -7.05
CA ASN A 255 -21.89 -24.44 -6.92
C ASN A 255 -21.91 -25.72 -7.77
N SER A 256 -20.90 -25.96 -8.61
CA SER A 256 -20.80 -27.21 -9.39
C SER A 256 -20.43 -28.43 -8.53
N ILE A 257 -19.92 -28.22 -7.32
CA ILE A 257 -19.47 -29.29 -6.41
C ILE A 257 -20.26 -29.32 -5.10
N GLY A 258 -20.70 -30.52 -4.73
CA GLY A 258 -21.41 -30.77 -3.48
C GLY A 258 -22.73 -29.99 -3.35
N THR A 259 -23.23 -29.87 -2.12
CA THR A 259 -24.46 -29.15 -1.78
C THR A 259 -24.20 -27.82 -1.08
N THR A 260 -22.94 -27.43 -0.90
CA THR A 260 -22.55 -26.20 -0.20
C THR A 260 -22.93 -24.97 -1.03
N PRO A 261 -23.84 -24.10 -0.54
CA PRO A 261 -24.24 -22.89 -1.25
C PRO A 261 -23.10 -21.86 -1.31
N LEU A 262 -23.06 -21.06 -2.38
CA LEU A 262 -22.19 -19.87 -2.46
C LEU A 262 -22.93 -18.68 -1.81
N THR A 263 -22.36 -18.11 -0.76
CA THR A 263 -22.95 -16.97 -0.03
C THR A 263 -22.29 -15.66 -0.41
N GLU A 264 -22.96 -14.53 -0.13
CA GLU A 264 -22.42 -13.16 -0.27
C GLU A 264 -22.02 -12.73 -1.69
N LEU A 265 -22.50 -13.42 -2.72
CA LEU A 265 -22.28 -13.05 -4.10
C LEU A 265 -23.26 -11.97 -4.54
N THR A 266 -22.74 -10.80 -4.90
CA THR A 266 -23.49 -9.69 -5.50
C THR A 266 -22.87 -9.30 -6.84
N PRO A 267 -23.67 -8.85 -7.82
CA PRO A 267 -25.10 -8.58 -7.72
C PRO A 267 -25.98 -9.83 -7.91
N THR A 268 -27.17 -9.86 -7.30
CA THR A 268 -28.18 -10.93 -7.49
C THR A 268 -29.27 -10.56 -8.49
N VAL A 269 -29.17 -9.38 -9.08
CA VAL A 269 -30.06 -8.83 -10.13
C VAL A 269 -29.23 -7.95 -11.06
N TYR A 270 -29.63 -7.82 -12.32
CA TYR A 270 -29.00 -6.90 -13.27
C TYR A 270 -30.04 -6.09 -14.05
N THR A 271 -29.65 -4.98 -14.66
CA THR A 271 -30.52 -4.21 -15.58
C THR A 271 -30.24 -4.67 -17.02
N GLU A 272 -31.26 -5.12 -17.75
CA GLU A 272 -31.08 -5.47 -19.17
C GLU A 272 -30.55 -4.29 -19.99
N GLY A 273 -29.68 -4.56 -20.97
CA GLY A 273 -28.99 -3.50 -21.73
C GLY A 273 -27.69 -3.01 -21.10
N THR A 274 -27.35 -3.47 -19.88
CA THR A 274 -26.10 -3.12 -19.19
C THR A 274 -25.15 -4.31 -19.13
N SER A 275 -23.83 -4.05 -19.12
CA SER A 275 -22.85 -5.10 -18.86
C SER A 275 -22.60 -5.20 -17.35
N VAL A 276 -22.59 -6.42 -16.82
CA VAL A 276 -22.34 -6.70 -15.41
C VAL A 276 -21.18 -7.66 -15.27
N THR A 277 -20.15 -7.29 -14.52
CA THR A 277 -19.05 -8.21 -14.18
C THR A 277 -19.53 -9.18 -13.10
N LEU A 278 -19.31 -10.48 -13.31
CA LEU A 278 -19.68 -11.52 -12.37
C LEU A 278 -18.68 -11.56 -11.19
N PRO A 279 -19.14 -11.84 -9.96
CA PRO A 279 -18.26 -11.95 -8.80
C PRO A 279 -17.35 -13.17 -8.91
N VAL A 280 -16.20 -13.17 -8.23
CA VAL A 280 -15.29 -14.33 -8.18
C VAL A 280 -15.45 -15.00 -6.82
N PRO A 281 -16.11 -16.18 -6.73
CA PRO A 281 -16.30 -16.87 -5.46
C PRO A 281 -14.98 -17.50 -5.00
N SER A 282 -14.92 -17.85 -3.72
CA SER A 282 -13.80 -18.58 -3.11
C SER A 282 -14.32 -19.79 -2.36
N MET A 283 -13.59 -20.90 -2.42
CA MET A 283 -13.88 -22.10 -1.65
C MET A 283 -12.57 -22.73 -1.17
N THR A 284 -12.49 -23.04 0.12
CA THR A 284 -11.30 -23.61 0.73
C THR A 284 -10.87 -24.90 0.05
N GLY A 285 -9.63 -24.97 -0.44
CA GLY A 285 -9.10 -26.15 -1.13
C GLY A 285 -9.36 -26.17 -2.63
N TYR A 286 -10.04 -25.15 -3.20
CA TYR A 286 -10.44 -25.14 -4.60
C TYR A 286 -10.12 -23.80 -5.26
N THR A 287 -9.43 -23.84 -6.41
CA THR A 287 -9.32 -22.65 -7.27
C THR A 287 -10.57 -22.50 -8.13
N PHE A 288 -11.20 -21.33 -8.09
CA PHE A 288 -12.29 -21.00 -8.99
C PHE A 288 -11.78 -20.94 -10.45
N TYR A 289 -12.28 -21.85 -11.29
CA TYR A 289 -11.95 -21.90 -12.71
C TYR A 289 -12.72 -20.82 -13.47
N GLY A 290 -14.03 -20.70 -13.22
CA GLY A 290 -14.88 -19.78 -13.94
C GLY A 290 -16.36 -20.11 -13.84
N TRP A 291 -17.18 -19.15 -14.28
CA TRP A 291 -18.62 -19.34 -14.40
C TRP A 291 -18.97 -20.03 -15.72
N SER A 292 -19.96 -20.91 -15.66
CA SER A 292 -20.60 -21.52 -16.82
C SER A 292 -22.12 -21.39 -16.75
N THR A 293 -22.78 -21.35 -17.89
CA THR A 293 -24.24 -21.51 -17.99
C THR A 293 -24.67 -22.98 -18.05
N SER A 294 -23.72 -23.92 -18.13
CA SER A 294 -23.95 -25.36 -18.08
C SER A 294 -23.63 -25.91 -16.69
N PRO A 295 -24.47 -26.80 -16.12
CA PRO A 295 -24.16 -27.48 -14.85
C PRO A 295 -22.99 -28.47 -14.96
N THR A 296 -22.61 -28.89 -16.17
CA THR A 296 -21.65 -29.99 -16.38
C THR A 296 -20.46 -29.63 -17.26
N VAL A 297 -20.51 -28.50 -17.98
CA VAL A 297 -19.44 -28.08 -18.90
C VAL A 297 -18.76 -26.83 -18.35
N PRO A 298 -17.46 -26.87 -18.00
CA PRO A 298 -16.76 -25.72 -17.44
C PRO A 298 -16.59 -24.60 -18.49
N ASN A 299 -16.60 -23.36 -18.03
CA ASN A 299 -16.37 -22.17 -18.85
C ASN A 299 -15.77 -21.06 -17.97
N THR A 300 -15.30 -19.97 -18.58
CA THR A 300 -14.68 -18.82 -17.91
C THR A 300 -15.46 -17.53 -18.17
N ILE A 301 -16.78 -17.58 -18.04
CA ILE A 301 -17.64 -16.40 -18.22
C ILE A 301 -17.32 -15.39 -17.11
N LYS A 302 -17.04 -14.15 -17.51
CA LYS A 302 -16.67 -13.06 -16.57
C LYS A 302 -17.72 -11.96 -16.47
N LYS A 303 -18.63 -11.86 -17.43
CA LYS A 303 -19.63 -10.80 -17.47
C LYS A 303 -20.92 -11.25 -18.14
N ILE A 304 -22.00 -10.59 -17.76
CA ILE A 304 -23.24 -10.51 -18.51
C ILE A 304 -23.05 -9.43 -19.58
N GLU A 305 -23.34 -9.75 -20.83
CA GLU A 305 -23.21 -8.81 -21.95
C GLU A 305 -24.45 -7.93 -22.04
N THR A 306 -24.31 -6.74 -22.65
CA THR A 306 -25.42 -5.78 -22.80
C THR A 306 -26.62 -6.34 -23.58
N THR A 307 -26.42 -7.39 -24.36
CA THR A 307 -27.47 -8.07 -25.15
C THR A 307 -28.19 -9.18 -24.38
N THR A 308 -27.75 -9.54 -23.18
CA THR A 308 -28.37 -10.61 -22.39
C THR A 308 -29.71 -10.17 -21.82
N THR A 309 -30.72 -11.05 -21.91
CA THR A 309 -32.08 -10.85 -21.40
C THR A 309 -32.50 -12.01 -20.51
N GLY A 310 -33.46 -11.76 -19.60
CA GLY A 310 -34.03 -12.75 -18.69
C GLY A 310 -33.11 -13.17 -17.53
N SER A 311 -33.66 -13.95 -16.59
CA SER A 311 -32.90 -14.42 -15.42
C SER A 311 -31.75 -15.34 -15.83
N GLN A 312 -30.61 -15.20 -15.17
CA GLN A 312 -29.39 -15.96 -15.47
C GLN A 312 -29.07 -16.96 -14.35
N ILE A 313 -28.55 -18.13 -14.73
CA ILE A 313 -28.01 -19.13 -13.80
C ILE A 313 -26.55 -19.37 -14.16
N PHE A 314 -25.65 -19.22 -13.19
CA PHE A 314 -24.23 -19.48 -13.35
C PHE A 314 -23.77 -20.56 -12.38
N TYR A 315 -23.09 -21.56 -12.92
CA TYR A 315 -22.45 -22.65 -12.18
C TYR A 315 -20.97 -22.33 -12.01
N ALA A 316 -20.51 -22.29 -10.76
CA ALA A 316 -19.11 -22.07 -10.42
C ALA A 316 -18.34 -23.38 -10.60
N PHE A 317 -17.38 -23.43 -11.51
CA PHE A 317 -16.48 -24.57 -11.67
C PHE A 317 -15.17 -24.35 -10.93
N TRP A 318 -14.54 -25.44 -10.51
CA TRP A 318 -13.35 -25.44 -9.67
C TRP A 318 -12.22 -26.29 -10.22
N GLY A 319 -11.01 -26.08 -9.69
CA GLY A 319 -9.81 -26.81 -10.04
C GLY A 319 -9.27 -26.48 -11.43
N ALA A 320 -8.15 -27.12 -11.79
CA ALA A 320 -7.55 -26.96 -13.11
C ALA A 320 -8.54 -27.39 -14.21
N ALA A 321 -8.70 -26.53 -15.24
CA ALA A 321 -9.62 -26.73 -16.36
C ALA A 321 -11.11 -26.93 -15.98
N GLY A 322 -11.51 -26.66 -14.73
CA GLY A 322 -12.88 -26.86 -14.27
C GLY A 322 -13.24 -28.33 -13.96
N GLY A 323 -12.25 -29.16 -13.63
CA GLY A 323 -12.43 -30.58 -13.29
C GLY A 323 -13.12 -30.83 -11.95
N ASN A 324 -13.39 -29.79 -11.16
CA ASN A 324 -14.09 -29.87 -9.88
C ASN A 324 -13.35 -30.70 -8.80
N GLU A 325 -12.04 -30.86 -8.96
CA GLU A 325 -11.17 -31.53 -7.99
C GLU A 325 -10.56 -30.52 -7.01
N LYS A 326 -10.37 -30.97 -5.77
CA LYS A 326 -9.68 -30.20 -4.74
C LYS A 326 -8.21 -30.13 -5.08
N GLU A 327 -7.62 -28.95 -4.99
CA GLU A 327 -6.20 -28.76 -5.24
C GLU A 327 -5.39 -29.10 -3.97
N THR A 328 -4.32 -29.89 -4.15
CA THR A 328 -3.39 -30.22 -3.08
C THR A 328 -2.41 -29.06 -2.87
N PRO A 329 -2.33 -28.46 -1.67
CA PRO A 329 -1.33 -27.43 -1.39
C PRO A 329 0.11 -27.91 -1.66
N ALA A 330 1.04 -26.97 -1.82
CA ALA A 330 2.45 -27.25 -2.04
C ALA A 330 3.05 -28.08 -0.89
N PHE A 331 2.62 -27.77 0.33
CA PHE A 331 2.92 -28.48 1.57
C PHE A 331 1.88 -28.06 2.63
N PRO A 332 1.72 -28.81 3.73
CA PRO A 332 0.94 -28.35 4.87
C PRO A 332 1.43 -26.98 5.35
N GLY A 333 0.53 -25.99 5.40
CA GLY A 333 0.85 -24.61 5.75
C GLY A 333 1.31 -23.71 4.60
N ALA A 334 1.27 -24.18 3.35
CA ALA A 334 1.35 -23.31 2.18
C ALA A 334 0.08 -22.46 2.06
N GLU A 335 0.25 -21.16 1.83
CA GLU A 335 -0.83 -20.18 1.79
C GLU A 335 -0.67 -19.19 0.64
N GLY A 336 -1.68 -18.33 0.45
CA GLY A 336 -1.68 -17.29 -0.58
C GLY A 336 -1.84 -17.84 -2.00
N TYR A 337 -1.45 -17.04 -2.99
CA TYR A 337 -1.68 -17.40 -4.40
C TYR A 337 -0.73 -18.45 -4.97
N GLY A 338 0.45 -18.64 -4.36
CA GLY A 338 1.37 -19.74 -4.64
C GLY A 338 1.04 -21.04 -3.89
N LYS A 339 -0.09 -21.10 -3.17
CA LYS A 339 -0.46 -22.23 -2.31
C LYS A 339 -0.47 -23.59 -3.02
N TYR A 340 -0.87 -23.64 -4.29
CA TYR A 340 -1.07 -24.89 -5.04
C TYR A 340 0.06 -25.23 -6.01
N VAL A 341 1.22 -24.62 -5.85
CA VAL A 341 2.44 -24.99 -6.60
C VAL A 341 2.80 -26.44 -6.28
N THR A 342 3.13 -27.24 -7.30
CA THR A 342 3.45 -28.67 -7.11
C THR A 342 4.96 -28.92 -7.02
N GLY A 343 5.78 -28.00 -7.55
CA GLY A 343 7.23 -28.12 -7.58
C GLY A 343 7.66 -29.42 -8.27
N GLY A 344 8.43 -30.23 -7.55
CA GLY A 344 8.93 -31.52 -8.01
C GLY A 344 8.08 -32.75 -7.66
N ARG A 345 6.87 -32.59 -7.12
CA ARG A 345 6.02 -33.70 -6.64
C ARG A 345 5.90 -34.84 -7.66
N GLY A 346 6.13 -36.08 -7.21
CA GLY A 346 6.09 -37.28 -8.05
C GLY A 346 7.24 -37.39 -9.06
N GLY A 347 8.20 -36.47 -9.00
CA GLY A 347 9.38 -36.41 -9.85
C GLY A 347 10.55 -37.26 -9.36
N LYS A 348 11.73 -36.96 -9.90
CA LYS A 348 12.99 -37.58 -9.46
C LYS A 348 13.44 -37.02 -8.12
N LEU A 349 13.92 -37.87 -7.23
CA LEU A 349 14.70 -37.42 -6.08
C LEU A 349 16.16 -37.22 -6.49
N ILE A 350 16.77 -36.11 -6.07
CA ILE A 350 18.19 -35.82 -6.33
C ILE A 350 18.87 -35.35 -5.06
N TYR A 351 20.00 -35.99 -4.74
CA TYR A 351 20.84 -35.64 -3.61
C TYR A 351 21.92 -34.63 -3.96
N VAL A 352 22.03 -33.56 -3.16
CA VAL A 352 23.22 -32.73 -3.07
C VAL A 352 24.16 -33.36 -2.05
N THR A 353 25.37 -33.71 -2.48
CA THR A 353 26.35 -34.49 -1.70
C THR A 353 27.66 -33.75 -1.45
N ASN A 354 27.84 -32.56 -2.02
CA ASN A 354 28.99 -31.71 -1.77
C ASN A 354 28.63 -30.22 -1.83
N LEU A 355 29.53 -29.37 -1.32
CA LEU A 355 29.35 -27.92 -1.25
C LEU A 355 30.01 -27.16 -2.42
N ASN A 356 30.42 -27.87 -3.48
CA ASN A 356 31.02 -27.23 -4.64
C ASN A 356 29.93 -26.46 -5.42
N ASP A 357 30.33 -25.40 -6.13
CA ASP A 357 29.40 -24.66 -7.00
C ASP A 357 28.84 -25.54 -8.12
N SER A 358 29.67 -26.40 -8.71
CA SER A 358 29.34 -27.20 -9.89
C SER A 358 29.97 -28.59 -9.86
N GLY A 359 29.60 -29.43 -10.83
CA GLY A 359 30.03 -30.83 -10.92
C GLY A 359 29.07 -31.80 -10.26
N ALA A 360 29.30 -33.10 -10.46
CA ALA A 360 28.42 -34.16 -9.99
C ALA A 360 28.13 -34.05 -8.48
N GLY A 361 26.85 -34.09 -8.10
CA GLY A 361 26.41 -34.01 -6.70
C GLY A 361 26.40 -32.60 -6.09
N SER A 362 26.71 -31.56 -6.87
CA SER A 362 26.51 -30.16 -6.46
C SER A 362 25.03 -29.75 -6.56
N LEU A 363 24.66 -28.65 -5.90
CA LEU A 363 23.32 -28.07 -6.04
C LEU A 363 23.04 -27.62 -7.49
N ARG A 364 24.04 -27.04 -8.18
CA ARG A 364 23.89 -26.61 -9.57
C ARG A 364 23.65 -27.78 -10.52
N ASP A 365 24.33 -28.91 -10.29
CA ASP A 365 24.07 -30.14 -11.03
C ASP A 365 22.64 -30.63 -10.81
N ALA A 366 22.18 -30.70 -9.55
CA ALA A 366 20.80 -31.09 -9.23
C ALA A 366 19.73 -30.18 -9.88
N ILE A 367 19.97 -28.86 -9.89
CA ILE A 367 19.09 -27.89 -10.54
C ILE A 367 19.03 -28.10 -12.05
N ASN A 368 20.16 -28.43 -12.69
CA ASN A 368 20.24 -28.57 -14.15
C ASN A 368 19.68 -29.90 -14.69
N GLN A 369 19.31 -30.84 -13.81
CA GLN A 369 18.67 -32.09 -14.24
C GLN A 369 17.27 -31.83 -14.83
N PRO A 370 16.88 -32.53 -15.91
CA PRO A 370 15.59 -32.32 -16.56
C PRO A 370 14.42 -32.98 -15.83
N GLY A 371 13.23 -32.41 -16.02
CA GLY A 371 11.96 -32.94 -15.53
C GLY A 371 11.64 -32.56 -14.08
N PRO A 372 10.45 -32.93 -13.58
CA PRO A 372 10.07 -32.70 -12.19
C PRO A 372 11.06 -33.36 -11.23
N ARG A 373 11.52 -32.61 -10.22
CA ARG A 373 12.50 -33.13 -9.26
C ARG A 373 12.44 -32.50 -7.87
N ILE A 374 12.70 -33.32 -6.86
CA ILE A 374 12.84 -32.91 -5.46
C ILE A 374 14.33 -33.01 -5.11
N VAL A 375 14.92 -31.88 -4.73
CA VAL A 375 16.32 -31.76 -4.31
C VAL A 375 16.40 -31.81 -2.80
N VAL A 376 17.17 -32.76 -2.29
CA VAL A 376 17.44 -33.01 -0.87
C VAL A 376 18.95 -33.02 -0.60
N PHE A 377 19.37 -32.86 0.66
CA PHE A 377 20.77 -32.60 1.00
C PHE A 377 21.36 -33.67 1.93
N LYS A 378 22.54 -34.21 1.59
CA LYS A 378 23.39 -35.03 2.49
C LYS A 378 24.50 -34.23 3.18
N VAL A 379 24.59 -32.94 2.90
CA VAL A 379 25.61 -32.04 3.44
C VAL A 379 24.97 -30.77 3.97
N SER A 380 25.67 -30.10 4.86
CA SER A 380 25.36 -28.75 5.33
C SER A 380 26.59 -27.89 5.33
N GLY A 381 26.39 -26.58 5.29
CA GLY A 381 27.46 -25.61 5.17
C GLY A 381 27.17 -24.53 4.13
N THR A 382 28.25 -23.90 3.69
CA THR A 382 28.19 -22.77 2.76
C THR A 382 28.65 -23.20 1.37
N ILE A 383 27.78 -23.06 0.37
CA ILE A 383 28.12 -23.20 -1.04
C ILE A 383 28.60 -21.84 -1.54
N LYS A 384 29.86 -21.78 -1.96
CA LYS A 384 30.47 -20.59 -2.57
C LYS A 384 30.15 -20.63 -4.06
N LEU A 385 29.29 -19.76 -4.52
CA LEU A 385 28.94 -19.73 -5.93
C LEU A 385 30.09 -19.12 -6.74
N GLU A 386 30.27 -19.60 -7.98
CA GLU A 386 31.26 -19.05 -8.93
C GLU A 386 30.58 -18.22 -10.05
N SER A 387 29.26 -18.29 -10.14
CA SER A 387 28.43 -17.56 -11.11
C SER A 387 26.95 -17.54 -10.66
N GLU A 388 26.10 -16.75 -11.33
CA GLU A 388 24.64 -16.76 -11.08
C GLU A 388 24.10 -18.19 -11.06
N LEU A 389 23.37 -18.55 -9.99
CA LEU A 389 22.65 -19.82 -9.93
C LEU A 389 21.23 -19.64 -10.46
N SER A 390 20.94 -20.26 -11.60
CA SER A 390 19.62 -20.20 -12.25
C SER A 390 18.76 -21.41 -11.91
N ILE A 391 17.69 -21.21 -11.13
CA ILE A 391 16.73 -22.26 -10.78
C ILE A 391 15.73 -22.44 -11.93
N THR A 392 15.60 -23.67 -12.43
CA THR A 392 14.77 -24.04 -13.60
C THR A 392 13.45 -24.70 -13.19
N ASP A 393 12.58 -25.04 -14.16
CA ASP A 393 11.18 -25.42 -13.93
C ASP A 393 10.99 -26.70 -13.10
N ASN A 394 9.80 -26.85 -12.49
CA ASN A 394 9.29 -28.08 -11.84
C ASN A 394 10.24 -28.65 -10.78
N ILE A 395 10.61 -27.82 -9.81
CA ILE A 395 11.59 -28.19 -8.78
C ILE A 395 11.10 -27.85 -7.38
N THR A 396 11.35 -28.77 -6.46
CA THR A 396 11.29 -28.50 -5.02
C THR A 396 12.72 -28.55 -4.48
N ILE A 397 13.21 -27.47 -3.87
CA ILE A 397 14.48 -27.45 -3.15
C ILE A 397 14.18 -27.45 -1.65
N ALA A 398 14.35 -28.60 -1.00
CA ALA A 398 13.97 -28.84 0.39
C ALA A 398 15.16 -28.63 1.33
N GLY A 399 15.50 -27.37 1.61
CA GLY A 399 16.65 -27.00 2.46
C GLY A 399 16.58 -27.58 3.88
N GLN A 400 15.39 -27.86 4.41
CA GLN A 400 15.20 -28.47 5.73
C GLN A 400 15.71 -29.91 5.82
N THR A 401 16.02 -30.56 4.69
CA THR A 401 16.62 -31.91 4.69
C THR A 401 18.12 -31.90 4.96
N ALA A 402 18.78 -30.75 4.85
CA ALA A 402 20.19 -30.64 5.13
C ALA A 402 20.48 -30.90 6.63
N PRO A 403 21.47 -31.74 6.97
CA PRO A 403 21.82 -32.04 8.36
C PRO A 403 22.37 -30.81 9.11
N GLY A 404 22.43 -30.82 10.44
CA GLY A 404 23.04 -29.72 11.21
C GLY A 404 22.39 -28.34 10.95
N GLY A 405 23.19 -27.34 10.54
CA GLY A 405 22.77 -25.94 10.38
C GLY A 405 22.12 -25.58 9.04
N GLY A 406 22.01 -26.53 8.11
CA GLY A 406 21.43 -26.31 6.78
C GLY A 406 22.38 -25.73 5.74
N ILE A 407 21.84 -25.02 4.74
CA ILE A 407 22.61 -24.52 3.58
C ILE A 407 22.56 -22.99 3.46
N THR A 408 23.74 -22.40 3.24
CA THR A 408 23.90 -21.00 2.84
C THR A 408 24.52 -20.92 1.45
N LEU A 409 23.95 -20.10 0.58
CA LEU A 409 24.53 -19.72 -0.72
C LEU A 409 25.15 -18.33 -0.59
N ARG A 410 26.35 -18.14 -1.15
CA ARG A 410 27.03 -16.85 -1.13
C ARG A 410 27.80 -16.53 -2.40
N ASP A 411 28.34 -15.32 -2.45
CA ASP A 411 29.23 -14.73 -3.45
C ASP A 411 28.55 -14.30 -4.76
N TYR A 412 27.55 -15.03 -5.26
CA TYR A 412 26.76 -14.65 -6.45
C TYR A 412 25.26 -14.71 -6.20
N ASN A 413 24.51 -14.02 -7.06
CA ASN A 413 23.06 -13.96 -7.01
C ASN A 413 22.39 -15.26 -7.44
N VAL A 414 21.18 -15.48 -6.93
CA VAL A 414 20.31 -16.58 -7.35
C VAL A 414 19.09 -16.02 -8.06
N LYS A 415 18.74 -16.60 -9.21
CA LYS A 415 17.55 -16.21 -9.97
C LYS A 415 16.68 -17.42 -10.26
N ILE A 416 15.39 -17.29 -10.04
CA ILE A 416 14.42 -18.26 -10.54
C ILE A 416 14.11 -17.88 -11.99
N ARG A 417 14.46 -18.78 -12.91
CA ARG A 417 14.30 -18.63 -14.36
C ARG A 417 13.25 -19.59 -14.93
N GLY A 418 12.72 -20.51 -14.12
CA GLY A 418 11.64 -21.42 -14.47
C GLY A 418 10.37 -21.23 -13.65
N ASN A 419 9.36 -22.03 -13.99
CA ASN A 419 8.02 -22.04 -13.41
C ASN A 419 7.81 -23.28 -12.52
N ASN A 420 6.78 -23.25 -11.68
CA ASN A 420 6.45 -24.36 -10.78
C ASN A 420 7.62 -24.70 -9.83
N VAL A 421 7.93 -23.76 -8.95
CA VAL A 421 9.13 -23.80 -8.08
C VAL A 421 8.75 -23.67 -6.61
N ILE A 422 9.25 -24.59 -5.79
CA ILE A 422 9.17 -24.54 -4.33
C ILE A 422 10.59 -24.42 -3.76
N ILE A 423 10.85 -23.41 -2.92
CA ILE A 423 12.13 -23.25 -2.21
C ILE A 423 11.85 -23.06 -0.73
N ARG A 424 12.49 -23.89 0.12
CA ARG A 424 12.28 -23.83 1.57
C ARG A 424 13.58 -23.90 2.37
N TYR A 425 13.65 -23.18 3.49
CA TYR A 425 14.72 -23.30 4.51
C TYR A 425 16.16 -23.11 3.98
N LEU A 426 16.36 -22.22 3.00
CA LEU A 426 17.68 -21.84 2.50
C LEU A 426 18.07 -20.42 2.89
N ARG A 427 19.38 -20.15 2.92
CA ARG A 427 19.91 -18.80 3.13
C ARG A 427 20.66 -18.30 1.89
N PHE A 428 20.37 -17.08 1.48
CA PHE A 428 20.98 -16.38 0.35
C PHE A 428 21.72 -15.16 0.90
N ARG A 429 23.05 -15.26 1.00
CA ARG A 429 23.94 -14.25 1.58
C ARG A 429 24.95 -13.82 0.53
N MET A 430 24.51 -13.10 -0.49
CA MET A 430 25.31 -12.80 -1.69
C MET A 430 26.65 -12.13 -1.35
N GLY A 431 26.61 -11.02 -0.61
CA GLY A 431 27.76 -10.19 -0.31
C GLY A 431 28.33 -9.46 -1.53
N ASP A 432 29.51 -8.89 -1.36
CA ASP A 432 30.14 -7.95 -2.29
C ASP A 432 31.50 -8.39 -2.82
N THR A 433 31.96 -9.60 -2.46
CA THR A 433 33.30 -10.15 -2.78
C THR A 433 33.69 -9.98 -4.26
N PHE A 434 32.74 -10.17 -5.18
CA PHE A 434 32.97 -10.18 -6.63
C PHE A 434 32.46 -8.93 -7.35
N ASN A 435 32.08 -7.87 -6.62
CA ASN A 435 31.59 -6.60 -7.17
C ASN A 435 30.41 -6.75 -8.16
N ILE A 436 29.57 -7.78 -7.96
CA ILE A 436 28.34 -7.96 -8.72
C ILE A 436 27.26 -7.11 -8.06
N GLN A 437 26.57 -6.24 -8.80
CA GLN A 437 25.36 -5.54 -8.35
C GLN A 437 24.12 -6.34 -8.75
N ASN A 438 23.49 -7.02 -7.79
CA ASN A 438 22.26 -7.78 -8.03
C ASN A 438 21.53 -8.14 -6.73
N ASP A 439 20.41 -8.83 -6.89
CA ASP A 439 19.63 -9.33 -5.77
C ASP A 439 20.23 -10.59 -5.16
N ALA A 440 20.03 -10.81 -3.85
CA ALA A 440 20.40 -12.10 -3.26
C ALA A 440 19.55 -13.25 -3.82
N LEU A 441 18.24 -13.04 -3.91
CA LEU A 441 17.29 -13.92 -4.58
C LEU A 441 16.21 -13.10 -5.31
N GLY A 442 15.83 -13.51 -6.51
CA GLY A 442 14.68 -12.92 -7.18
C GLY A 442 14.09 -13.73 -8.32
N ALA A 443 12.88 -13.36 -8.73
CA ALA A 443 12.21 -13.93 -9.88
C ALA A 443 11.36 -12.86 -10.58
N ARG A 444 11.34 -12.90 -11.91
CA ARG A 444 10.49 -12.04 -12.73
C ARG A 444 9.96 -12.80 -13.93
N PHE A 445 8.74 -12.48 -14.34
CA PHE A 445 8.08 -13.06 -15.51
C PHE A 445 7.92 -14.59 -15.41
N GLN A 446 7.88 -15.12 -14.19
CA GLN A 446 7.66 -16.54 -13.93
C GLN A 446 6.27 -16.78 -13.34
N GLN A 447 5.85 -18.03 -13.26
CA GLN A 447 4.59 -18.39 -12.62
C GLN A 447 4.68 -19.62 -11.74
N ASN A 448 3.75 -19.70 -10.78
CA ASN A 448 3.61 -20.80 -9.83
C ASN A 448 4.88 -20.96 -9.00
N ILE A 449 5.11 -20.03 -8.07
CA ILE A 449 6.30 -20.05 -7.20
C ILE A 449 5.87 -19.86 -5.75
N ILE A 450 6.46 -20.65 -4.86
CA ILE A 450 6.37 -20.44 -3.41
C ILE A 450 7.77 -20.46 -2.77
N ILE A 451 8.05 -19.41 -2.02
CA ILE A 451 9.25 -19.24 -1.20
C ILE A 451 8.81 -19.24 0.26
N ASP A 452 9.31 -20.19 1.05
CA ASP A 452 8.89 -20.39 2.43
C ASP A 452 10.11 -20.53 3.35
N HIS A 453 10.14 -19.85 4.49
CA HIS A 453 11.21 -20.03 5.48
C HIS A 453 12.64 -19.81 4.94
N CYS A 454 12.81 -18.92 3.96
CA CYS A 454 14.12 -18.57 3.43
C CYS A 454 14.65 -17.28 4.07
N SER A 455 15.97 -17.12 4.06
CA SER A 455 16.62 -15.90 4.57
C SER A 455 17.45 -15.25 3.47
N MET A 456 17.26 -13.97 3.21
CA MET A 456 17.93 -13.19 2.17
C MET A 456 18.63 -11.99 2.79
N SER A 457 19.92 -11.82 2.51
CA SER A 457 20.71 -10.71 3.07
C SER A 457 21.93 -10.34 2.23
N TRP A 458 22.54 -9.21 2.57
CA TRP A 458 23.80 -8.71 2.02
C TRP A 458 23.79 -8.64 0.50
N SER A 459 22.67 -8.25 -0.09
CA SER A 459 22.60 -7.92 -1.51
C SER A 459 23.28 -6.60 -1.83
N THR A 460 23.63 -6.45 -3.09
CA THR A 460 24.22 -5.24 -3.70
C THR A 460 23.28 -4.60 -4.72
N ASP A 461 22.00 -4.98 -4.73
CA ASP A 461 20.87 -4.26 -5.31
C ASP A 461 19.69 -4.39 -4.31
N GLU A 462 18.74 -5.34 -4.49
CA GLU A 462 17.75 -5.69 -3.45
C GLU A 462 17.98 -7.06 -2.79
N CYS A 463 17.53 -7.28 -1.56
CA CYS A 463 17.62 -8.63 -0.98
C CYS A 463 16.65 -9.61 -1.66
N ALA A 464 15.41 -9.18 -1.93
CA ALA A 464 14.35 -10.05 -2.41
C ALA A 464 13.36 -9.34 -3.35
N SER A 465 13.62 -9.37 -4.66
CA SER A 465 12.76 -8.77 -5.68
C SER A 465 11.95 -9.84 -6.44
N PHE A 466 10.64 -9.79 -6.24
CA PHE A 466 9.64 -10.68 -6.84
C PHE A 466 8.48 -9.84 -7.38
N TYR A 467 8.51 -9.57 -8.67
CA TYR A 467 7.48 -8.78 -9.36
C TYR A 467 7.31 -9.29 -10.79
N GLU A 468 6.17 -8.99 -11.42
CA GLU A 468 5.78 -9.58 -12.71
C GLU A 468 5.63 -11.10 -12.71
N ASN A 469 5.51 -11.71 -11.53
CA ASN A 469 5.22 -13.14 -11.41
C ASN A 469 3.71 -13.37 -11.37
N LYS A 470 3.27 -14.58 -11.70
CA LYS A 470 1.88 -15.00 -11.61
C LYS A 470 1.70 -16.17 -10.65
N ASN A 471 0.70 -16.13 -9.78
CA ASN A 471 0.46 -17.16 -8.75
C ASN A 471 1.72 -17.36 -7.87
N PHE A 472 2.05 -16.33 -7.10
CA PHE A 472 3.27 -16.25 -6.30
C PHE A 472 2.95 -16.15 -4.81
N THR A 473 3.72 -16.84 -3.97
CA THR A 473 3.74 -16.60 -2.52
C THR A 473 5.19 -16.47 -2.01
N MET A 474 5.47 -15.45 -1.20
CA MET A 474 6.61 -15.44 -0.27
C MET A 474 6.09 -15.38 1.16
N GLN A 475 6.34 -16.43 1.93
CA GLN A 475 5.84 -16.58 3.29
C GLN A 475 6.95 -16.89 4.29
N TRP A 476 6.81 -16.39 5.53
CA TRP A 476 7.68 -16.76 6.64
C TRP A 476 9.17 -16.58 6.35
N CYS A 477 9.57 -15.60 5.54
CA CYS A 477 10.98 -15.35 5.19
C CYS A 477 11.60 -14.22 6.03
N VAL A 478 12.92 -14.21 6.17
CA VAL A 478 13.69 -13.07 6.72
C VAL A 478 14.43 -12.39 5.58
N ILE A 479 14.18 -11.11 5.40
CA ILE A 479 14.87 -10.24 4.45
C ILE A 479 15.57 -9.19 5.31
N SER A 480 16.90 -9.16 5.28
CA SER A 480 17.64 -8.31 6.22
C SER A 480 18.96 -7.81 5.67
N GLU A 481 19.42 -6.67 6.18
CA GLU A 481 20.81 -6.21 6.00
C GLU A 481 21.24 -6.13 4.52
N SER A 482 20.53 -5.36 3.69
CA SER A 482 21.08 -5.04 2.36
C SER A 482 22.32 -4.16 2.51
N LEU A 483 23.29 -4.30 1.59
CA LEU A 483 24.53 -3.53 1.67
C LEU A 483 24.28 -2.11 1.14
N ARG A 484 24.48 -1.09 1.98
CA ARG A 484 24.11 0.29 1.67
C ARG A 484 25.18 1.06 0.90
N ASN A 485 26.38 1.21 1.45
CA ASN A 485 27.52 1.86 0.80
C ASN A 485 28.56 0.81 0.38
N SER A 486 28.17 -0.07 -0.53
CA SER A 486 29.02 -1.13 -1.06
C SER A 486 29.44 -0.82 -2.51
N VAL A 487 29.40 -1.81 -3.39
CA VAL A 487 29.92 -1.81 -4.77
C VAL A 487 29.03 -1.07 -5.78
N HIS A 488 28.24 -0.11 -5.31
CA HIS A 488 27.19 0.56 -6.09
C HIS A 488 27.73 1.73 -6.92
N ASP A 489 27.70 1.62 -8.25
CA ASP A 489 28.11 2.73 -9.13
C ASP A 489 27.24 3.98 -8.97
N LYS A 490 26.00 3.79 -8.50
CA LYS A 490 24.96 4.83 -8.37
C LYS A 490 24.96 5.52 -7.01
N GLY A 491 25.88 5.16 -6.11
CA GLY A 491 25.91 5.60 -4.72
C GLY A 491 25.07 4.72 -3.79
N ALA A 492 24.76 5.23 -2.59
CA ALA A 492 24.11 4.45 -1.52
C ALA A 492 22.83 3.73 -1.99
N HIS A 493 22.77 2.42 -1.79
CA HIS A 493 21.70 1.55 -2.32
C HIS A 493 21.45 0.32 -1.44
N GLY A 494 21.02 0.53 -0.20
CA GLY A 494 20.68 -0.56 0.73
C GLY A 494 19.19 -0.88 0.70
N TYR A 495 18.71 -1.68 -0.27
CA TYR A 495 17.27 -1.88 -0.49
C TYR A 495 16.73 -3.28 -0.17
N GLY A 496 15.50 -3.35 0.34
CA GLY A 496 14.87 -4.62 0.76
C GLY A 496 14.37 -5.45 -0.42
N GLY A 497 13.42 -4.93 -1.20
CA GLY A 497 12.82 -5.67 -2.32
C GLY A 497 11.79 -4.89 -3.13
N ILE A 498 11.62 -5.27 -4.41
CA ILE A 498 10.49 -4.87 -5.24
C ILE A 498 9.46 -5.99 -5.28
N TRP A 499 8.22 -5.71 -4.86
CA TRP A 499 7.14 -6.68 -4.77
C TRP A 499 5.99 -6.32 -5.71
N GLY A 500 5.48 -7.31 -6.44
CA GLY A 500 4.40 -7.16 -7.41
C GLY A 500 3.99 -8.50 -8.02
N GLY A 501 3.08 -8.46 -9.00
CA GLY A 501 2.66 -9.64 -9.75
C GLY A 501 1.14 -9.78 -9.92
N LEU A 502 0.77 -10.75 -10.77
CA LEU A 502 -0.59 -11.21 -10.98
C LEU A 502 -0.93 -12.29 -9.96
N LYS A 503 -1.75 -11.97 -8.95
CA LYS A 503 -2.01 -12.88 -7.83
C LYS A 503 -0.70 -13.22 -7.11
N ALA A 504 -0.18 -12.25 -6.37
CA ALA A 504 1.04 -12.36 -5.59
C ALA A 504 0.77 -12.09 -4.11
N SER A 505 1.22 -13.00 -3.24
CA SER A 505 1.05 -12.92 -1.79
C SER A 505 2.41 -12.77 -1.10
N PHE A 506 2.50 -11.84 -0.17
CA PHE A 506 3.66 -11.63 0.68
C PHE A 506 3.18 -11.54 2.13
N HIS A 507 3.41 -12.59 2.92
CA HIS A 507 2.92 -12.61 4.28
C HIS A 507 3.85 -13.20 5.32
N HIS A 508 3.75 -12.70 6.54
CA HIS A 508 4.52 -13.20 7.67
C HIS A 508 6.04 -13.17 7.45
N ASN A 509 6.53 -12.21 6.66
CA ASN A 509 7.95 -11.99 6.45
C ASN A 509 8.50 -10.91 7.39
N LEU A 510 9.79 -11.00 7.73
CA LEU A 510 10.53 -9.93 8.39
C LEU A 510 11.35 -9.16 7.34
N LEU A 511 11.23 -7.84 7.32
CA LEU A 511 12.11 -6.92 6.59
C LEU A 511 12.85 -6.07 7.61
N ALA A 512 14.17 -6.16 7.68
CA ALA A 512 14.93 -5.50 8.73
C ALA A 512 16.22 -4.84 8.22
N HIS A 513 16.48 -3.61 8.66
CA HIS A 513 17.75 -2.91 8.41
C HIS A 513 18.05 -2.59 6.93
N HIS A 514 17.03 -2.13 6.19
CA HIS A 514 17.22 -1.60 4.83
C HIS A 514 16.98 -0.09 4.79
N ASP A 515 17.73 0.66 3.99
CA ASP A 515 17.53 2.10 3.84
C ASP A 515 16.21 2.44 3.12
N SER A 516 15.82 1.63 2.13
CA SER A 516 14.61 1.85 1.32
C SER A 516 14.01 0.53 0.81
N ARG A 517 12.88 0.63 0.09
CA ARG A 517 12.16 -0.50 -0.53
C ARG A 517 11.80 -1.58 0.48
N ASN A 518 11.00 -1.20 1.48
CA ASN A 518 10.53 -2.09 2.55
C ASN A 518 9.01 -2.36 2.51
N PRO A 519 8.46 -3.01 1.47
CA PRO A 519 8.98 -3.19 0.10
C PRO A 519 8.69 -1.97 -0.80
N ARG A 520 9.29 -1.89 -1.99
CA ARG A 520 8.73 -1.06 -3.08
C ARG A 520 7.66 -1.86 -3.80
N LEU A 521 6.47 -1.30 -3.99
CA LEU A 521 5.41 -1.88 -4.79
C LEU A 521 5.57 -1.43 -6.24
N GLY A 522 5.68 -2.37 -7.17
CA GLY A 522 5.72 -1.99 -8.57
C GLY A 522 5.77 -3.15 -9.54
N GLU A 523 5.13 -2.93 -10.68
CA GLU A 523 5.24 -3.74 -11.88
C GLU A 523 6.23 -3.08 -12.85
N TYR A 524 6.59 -3.80 -13.90
CA TYR A 524 7.44 -3.32 -14.98
C TYR A 524 6.72 -2.25 -15.80
N ALA A 525 7.40 -1.13 -16.06
CA ALA A 525 6.79 0.06 -16.65
C ALA A 525 6.15 -0.15 -18.04
N ALA A 526 6.55 -1.19 -18.78
CA ALA A 526 6.01 -1.51 -20.10
C ALA A 526 4.75 -2.40 -20.06
N ARG A 527 4.32 -2.89 -18.89
CA ARG A 527 3.12 -3.72 -18.79
C ARG A 527 1.86 -2.87 -18.83
N THR A 528 1.07 -3.04 -19.88
CA THR A 528 -0.08 -2.19 -20.23
C THR A 528 -1.43 -2.69 -19.69
N VAL A 529 -1.42 -3.38 -18.55
CA VAL A 529 -2.65 -3.94 -17.94
C VAL A 529 -2.90 -3.35 -16.55
N PRO A 530 -3.38 -2.09 -16.47
CA PRO A 530 -3.64 -1.42 -15.20
C PRO A 530 -4.69 -2.18 -14.40
N LEU A 531 -4.51 -2.27 -13.09
CA LEU A 531 -5.49 -2.83 -12.16
C LEU A 531 -5.86 -4.31 -12.43
N GLU A 532 -4.96 -5.08 -13.03
CA GLU A 532 -5.13 -6.54 -13.15
C GLU A 532 -4.37 -7.33 -12.08
N GLY A 533 -3.29 -6.76 -11.54
CA GLY A 533 -2.53 -7.34 -10.43
C GLY A 533 -3.36 -7.34 -9.16
N LEU A 534 -3.51 -8.53 -8.54
CA LEU A 534 -3.97 -8.68 -7.17
C LEU A 534 -2.76 -8.94 -6.30
N LEU A 535 -2.30 -7.91 -5.59
CA LEU A 535 -1.14 -7.98 -4.70
C LEU A 535 -1.63 -7.97 -3.26
N ASP A 536 -1.31 -9.02 -2.51
CA ASP A 536 -1.67 -9.14 -1.11
C ASP A 536 -0.44 -9.09 -0.21
N ILE A 537 -0.37 -8.07 0.66
CA ILE A 537 0.71 -7.88 1.62
C ILE A 537 0.11 -7.84 3.01
N ARG A 538 0.33 -8.90 3.78
CA ARG A 538 -0.28 -9.01 5.12
C ARG A 538 0.63 -9.59 6.18
N ASN A 539 0.45 -9.15 7.42
CA ASN A 539 1.13 -9.74 8.58
C ASN A 539 2.67 -9.77 8.49
N ASN A 540 3.28 -8.90 7.68
CA ASN A 540 4.73 -8.75 7.66
C ASN A 540 5.19 -7.85 8.82
N VAL A 541 6.43 -8.02 9.25
CA VAL A 541 7.12 -7.16 10.21
C VAL A 541 8.16 -6.35 9.45
N ILE A 542 8.08 -5.02 9.58
CA ILE A 542 9.00 -4.09 8.92
C ILE A 542 9.72 -3.32 10.01
N TYR A 543 11.06 -3.41 10.03
CA TYR A 543 11.90 -2.87 11.08
C TYR A 543 13.07 -2.04 10.56
N ASN A 544 13.31 -0.90 11.22
CA ASN A 544 14.50 -0.07 11.03
C ASN A 544 14.75 0.38 9.58
N TRP A 545 13.69 0.75 8.86
CA TRP A 545 13.84 1.35 7.54
C TRP A 545 14.50 2.72 7.63
N GLY A 546 15.26 3.13 6.62
CA GLY A 546 15.93 4.43 6.60
C GLY A 546 15.10 5.53 5.96
N LEU A 547 15.54 5.95 4.77
CA LEU A 547 14.87 6.98 3.98
C LEU A 547 13.43 6.60 3.60
N ASN A 548 13.12 5.34 3.30
CA ASN A 548 11.73 4.94 2.99
C ASN A 548 11.35 3.56 3.54
N SER A 549 10.10 3.45 3.98
CA SER A 549 9.43 2.17 4.23
C SER A 549 8.85 1.62 2.91
N CYS A 550 7.52 1.46 2.82
CA CYS A 550 6.81 1.02 1.64
C CYS A 550 6.36 2.18 0.74
N TYR A 551 6.50 2.02 -0.58
CA TYR A 551 6.14 3.04 -1.56
C TYR A 551 5.88 2.47 -2.96
N GLY A 552 5.22 3.23 -3.83
CA GLY A 552 4.84 2.84 -5.20
C GLY A 552 3.39 2.36 -5.28
N GLY A 553 3.11 1.35 -6.12
CA GLY A 553 1.77 0.78 -6.28
C GLY A 553 0.92 1.45 -7.36
N ASP A 554 1.53 2.29 -8.20
CA ASP A 554 0.89 2.99 -9.30
C ASP A 554 0.15 2.00 -10.22
N ALA A 555 -1.14 2.25 -10.49
CA ALA A 555 -2.00 1.39 -11.30
C ALA A 555 -2.09 -0.10 -10.87
N MET A 556 -1.85 -0.43 -9.60
CA MET A 556 -1.99 -1.79 -9.05
C MET A 556 -3.25 -1.93 -8.17
N ASN A 557 -3.74 -3.16 -7.92
CA ASN A 557 -4.64 -3.42 -6.78
C ASN A 557 -3.86 -4.07 -5.65
N VAL A 558 -3.94 -3.48 -4.46
CA VAL A 558 -3.12 -3.89 -3.32
C VAL A 558 -3.97 -3.98 -2.06
N ASN A 559 -3.89 -5.13 -1.40
CA ASN A 559 -4.22 -5.25 0.01
C ASN A 559 -2.95 -5.04 0.85
N LEU A 560 -3.02 -4.17 1.86
CA LEU A 560 -1.96 -3.94 2.85
C LEU A 560 -2.56 -4.07 4.25
N VAL A 561 -2.51 -5.27 4.83
CA VAL A 561 -3.36 -5.66 5.97
C VAL A 561 -2.55 -6.15 7.16
N ASN A 562 -2.80 -5.62 8.36
CA ASN A 562 -2.23 -6.13 9.61
C ASN A 562 -0.70 -6.31 9.62
N ASN A 563 0.05 -5.46 8.91
CA ASN A 563 1.50 -5.44 8.99
C ASN A 563 1.96 -4.66 10.25
N TYR A 564 3.09 -5.06 10.83
CA TYR A 564 3.70 -4.42 11.99
C TYR A 564 4.89 -3.57 11.57
N TRP A 565 4.80 -2.27 11.77
CA TRP A 565 5.82 -1.28 11.40
C TRP A 565 6.51 -0.79 12.66
N LYS A 566 7.82 -1.04 12.78
CA LYS A 566 8.62 -0.62 13.93
C LYS A 566 9.79 0.26 13.48
N PRO A 567 9.73 1.59 13.73
CA PRO A 567 10.89 2.45 13.57
C PRO A 567 12.06 1.94 14.42
N GLY A 568 13.27 2.01 13.88
CA GLY A 568 14.51 1.66 14.57
C GLY A 568 15.50 2.83 14.59
N PRO A 569 16.74 2.60 15.07
CA PRO A 569 17.76 3.65 15.18
C PRO A 569 18.05 4.43 13.89
N GLY A 570 17.90 3.79 12.72
CA GLY A 570 18.13 4.39 11.42
C GLY A 570 16.91 5.08 10.80
N THR A 571 15.72 4.94 11.40
CA THR A 571 14.48 5.47 10.84
C THR A 571 14.36 6.98 10.96
N SER A 572 14.15 7.63 9.80
CA SER A 572 13.93 9.07 9.74
C SER A 572 12.63 9.49 10.43
N ASN A 573 12.68 10.63 11.12
CA ASN A 573 11.49 11.26 11.71
C ASN A 573 10.41 11.60 10.67
N SER A 574 10.78 11.87 9.42
CA SER A 574 9.83 12.18 8.35
C SER A 574 9.07 10.95 7.82
N THR A 575 9.55 9.73 8.14
CA THR A 575 9.04 8.48 7.53
C THR A 575 8.64 7.44 8.57
N LYS A 576 8.84 7.71 9.87
CA LYS A 576 8.52 6.79 10.97
C LYS A 576 7.04 6.41 11.08
N GLU A 577 6.14 7.19 10.50
CA GLU A 577 4.69 6.90 10.47
C GLU A 577 4.21 6.36 9.13
N ARG A 578 5.11 6.15 8.16
CA ARG A 578 4.73 5.80 6.80
C ARG A 578 4.40 4.32 6.66
N ILE A 579 3.14 4.05 6.31
CA ILE A 579 2.68 2.73 5.83
C ILE A 579 2.87 2.63 4.31
N LEU A 580 2.50 3.67 3.56
CA LEU A 580 2.64 3.69 2.10
C LEU A 580 2.81 5.12 1.58
N SER A 581 3.85 5.36 0.77
CA SER A 581 3.93 6.52 -0.12
C SER A 581 3.58 6.12 -1.56
N THR A 582 2.38 6.41 -2.04
CA THR A 582 1.93 6.02 -3.38
C THR A 582 1.88 7.18 -4.38
N GLY A 583 1.57 6.90 -5.65
CA GLY A 583 1.55 7.86 -6.74
C GLY A 583 0.76 7.38 -7.96
N ARG A 584 0.81 8.20 -9.01
CA ARG A 584 0.42 7.85 -10.37
C ARG A 584 1.60 8.11 -11.30
N ASN A 585 1.62 7.43 -12.44
CA ASN A 585 2.60 7.73 -13.48
C ASN A 585 2.35 9.14 -14.05
N LEU A 586 3.40 9.96 -14.09
CA LEU A 586 3.35 11.35 -14.56
C LEU A 586 3.95 11.54 -15.96
N ASP A 587 4.45 10.47 -16.59
CA ASP A 587 4.92 10.48 -17.97
C ASP A 587 3.71 10.42 -18.92
N PRO A 588 3.43 11.49 -19.69
CA PRO A 588 2.28 11.54 -20.61
C PRO A 588 2.38 10.54 -21.77
N THR A 589 3.55 9.95 -22.00
CA THR A 589 3.73 8.89 -23.02
C THR A 589 3.40 7.50 -22.47
N SER A 590 3.25 7.37 -21.16
CA SER A 590 2.96 6.08 -20.54
C SER A 590 1.50 5.67 -20.76
N PRO A 591 1.22 4.40 -21.09
CA PRO A 591 -0.14 3.87 -21.08
C PRO A 591 -0.77 3.85 -19.67
N LEU A 592 0.03 4.07 -18.63
CA LEU A 592 -0.41 4.18 -17.23
C LEU A 592 -0.54 5.63 -16.76
N TYR A 593 -0.44 6.61 -17.67
CA TYR A 593 -0.46 8.04 -17.35
C TYR A 593 -1.70 8.40 -16.52
N GLN A 594 -1.44 9.03 -15.37
CA GLN A 594 -2.41 9.46 -14.36
C GLN A 594 -3.30 8.36 -13.73
N ILE A 595 -3.00 7.08 -13.93
CA ILE A 595 -3.76 6.00 -13.30
C ILE A 595 -3.25 5.77 -11.87
N TRP A 596 -4.13 6.02 -10.89
CA TRP A 596 -3.89 5.67 -9.49
C TRP A 596 -4.07 4.17 -9.25
N GLY A 597 -3.29 3.62 -8.32
CA GLY A 597 -3.58 2.30 -7.75
C GLY A 597 -4.88 2.29 -6.93
N LYS A 598 -5.36 1.09 -6.62
CA LYS A 598 -6.49 0.81 -5.73
C LYS A 598 -5.99 0.05 -4.51
N PHE A 599 -6.29 0.57 -3.32
CA PHE A 599 -5.71 0.06 -2.08
C PHE A 599 -6.79 -0.24 -1.04
N PHE A 600 -6.74 -1.45 -0.48
CA PHE A 600 -7.36 -1.79 0.80
C PHE A 600 -6.27 -1.77 1.87
N ILE A 601 -6.33 -0.81 2.79
CA ILE A 601 -5.33 -0.63 3.85
C ILE A 601 -6.07 -0.62 5.18
N ASP A 602 -5.79 -1.62 6.02
CA ASP A 602 -6.47 -1.78 7.30
C ASP A 602 -5.63 -2.54 8.33
N GLY A 603 -5.86 -2.22 9.61
CA GLY A 603 -5.29 -2.90 10.77
C GLY A 603 -3.75 -2.92 10.90
N ASN A 604 -3.03 -2.11 10.10
CA ASN A 604 -1.59 -1.97 10.23
C ASN A 604 -1.25 -1.26 11.54
N TYR A 605 -0.23 -1.75 12.24
CA TYR A 605 0.20 -1.23 13.52
C TYR A 605 1.56 -0.54 13.39
N ILE A 606 1.66 0.71 13.82
CA ILE A 606 2.94 1.44 13.86
C ILE A 606 3.36 1.63 15.31
N ASN A 607 4.43 0.94 15.69
CA ASN A 607 5.04 1.09 16.99
C ASN A 607 5.49 2.55 17.20
N GLY A 608 5.04 3.17 18.30
CA GLY A 608 5.35 4.56 18.62
C GLY A 608 4.45 5.61 17.95
N SER A 609 3.44 5.24 17.16
CA SER A 609 2.42 6.18 16.63
C SER A 609 1.00 5.68 16.83
N ASN A 610 0.33 6.21 17.85
CA ASN A 610 -1.08 5.92 18.11
C ASN A 610 -1.99 6.41 16.98
N ARG A 611 -1.72 7.62 16.45
CA ARG A 611 -2.56 8.24 15.42
C ARG A 611 -2.55 7.45 14.11
N ALA A 612 -1.38 7.01 13.67
CA ALA A 612 -1.26 6.28 12.41
C ALA A 612 -1.70 4.81 12.56
N THR A 613 -1.61 4.24 13.77
CA THR A 613 -2.20 2.94 14.10
C THR A 613 -3.73 2.98 14.08
N GLN A 614 -4.34 4.03 14.64
CA GLN A 614 -5.80 4.17 14.68
C GLN A 614 -6.41 4.64 13.36
N ASP A 615 -5.65 5.42 12.59
CA ASP A 615 -6.03 5.92 11.27
C ASP A 615 -4.87 5.77 10.28
N ASN A 616 -4.79 4.56 9.70
CA ASN A 616 -3.80 4.22 8.68
C ASN A 616 -3.86 5.16 7.48
N TRP A 617 -5.06 5.57 7.06
CA TRP A 617 -5.26 6.32 5.83
C TRP A 617 -4.78 7.75 5.95
N THR A 618 -5.20 8.49 6.97
CA THR A 618 -4.82 9.90 7.11
C THR A 618 -3.32 10.05 7.35
N TYR A 619 -2.80 9.37 8.38
CA TYR A 619 -1.43 9.61 8.84
C TYR A 619 -0.39 8.72 8.14
N GLY A 620 -0.76 7.47 7.85
CA GLY A 620 0.15 6.49 7.25
C GLY A 620 0.21 6.49 5.73
N VAL A 621 -0.74 7.16 5.05
CA VAL A 621 -0.84 7.19 3.58
C VAL A 621 -1.00 8.61 3.03
N TYR A 622 -2.10 9.30 3.33
CA TYR A 622 -2.41 10.60 2.73
C TYR A 622 -1.42 11.70 3.12
N ASN A 623 -0.87 11.66 4.33
CA ASN A 623 0.19 12.57 4.77
C ASN A 623 1.59 12.16 4.27
N GLN A 624 1.69 11.05 3.53
CA GLN A 624 2.95 10.42 3.13
C GLN A 624 3.21 10.48 1.63
N PHE A 625 2.37 11.17 0.84
CA PHE A 625 2.62 11.36 -0.58
C PHE A 625 3.99 11.99 -0.83
N HIS A 626 4.70 11.47 -1.83
CA HIS A 626 5.90 12.12 -2.33
C HIS A 626 5.56 13.50 -2.91
N GLY A 627 6.46 14.47 -2.73
CA GLY A 627 6.24 15.86 -3.15
C GLY A 627 5.89 16.01 -4.64
N SER A 628 6.43 15.14 -5.50
CA SER A 628 6.13 15.14 -6.94
C SER A 628 4.67 14.80 -7.29
N GLN A 629 3.93 14.20 -6.36
CA GLN A 629 2.52 13.85 -6.54
C GLN A 629 1.57 14.93 -6.02
N LEU A 630 2.10 15.94 -5.33
CA LEU A 630 1.29 17.00 -4.73
C LEU A 630 0.97 18.11 -5.75
N PRO A 631 -0.23 18.73 -5.66
CA PRO A 631 -1.32 18.40 -4.73
C PRO A 631 -2.12 17.16 -5.18
N VAL A 632 -2.60 16.38 -4.21
CA VAL A 632 -3.55 15.26 -4.44
C VAL A 632 -4.95 15.68 -4.00
N SER A 633 -5.92 15.64 -4.93
CA SER A 633 -7.30 16.07 -4.66
C SER A 633 -8.03 15.12 -3.71
N ASN A 634 -9.08 15.59 -3.04
CA ASN A 634 -9.93 14.71 -2.22
C ASN A 634 -10.64 13.64 -3.08
N ALA A 635 -10.99 13.97 -4.33
CA ALA A 635 -11.57 13.00 -5.25
C ALA A 635 -10.58 11.85 -5.56
N ASP A 636 -9.30 12.17 -5.78
CA ASP A 636 -8.23 11.17 -5.98
C ASP A 636 -8.03 10.30 -4.72
N LYS A 637 -8.00 10.91 -3.53
CA LYS A 637 -7.87 10.20 -2.25
C LYS A 637 -9.02 9.21 -2.03
N VAL A 638 -10.25 9.61 -2.36
CA VAL A 638 -11.43 8.74 -2.29
C VAL A 638 -11.34 7.65 -3.36
N ALA A 639 -10.95 8.00 -4.59
CA ALA A 639 -10.92 7.07 -5.71
C ALA A 639 -9.88 5.94 -5.53
N MET A 640 -8.73 6.19 -4.91
CA MET A 640 -7.72 5.16 -4.68
C MET A 640 -8.07 4.18 -3.55
N LYS A 641 -9.00 4.53 -2.66
CA LYS A 641 -9.43 3.67 -1.54
C LYS A 641 -10.52 2.70 -1.99
N ILE A 642 -10.33 1.42 -1.72
CA ILE A 642 -11.39 0.40 -1.81
C ILE A 642 -11.86 0.01 -0.40
N ASN A 643 -13.15 -0.27 -0.24
CA ASN A 643 -13.77 -0.47 1.07
C ASN A 643 -13.73 -1.93 1.57
N ALA A 644 -13.37 -2.86 0.71
CA ALA A 644 -13.20 -4.28 1.03
C ALA A 644 -11.91 -4.81 0.37
N PRO A 645 -11.21 -5.76 1.00
CA PRO A 645 -10.04 -6.37 0.39
C PRO A 645 -10.46 -7.16 -0.84
N HIS A 646 -9.60 -7.19 -1.87
CA HIS A 646 -9.74 -8.22 -2.89
C HIS A 646 -9.44 -9.60 -2.28
N ASN A 647 -9.93 -10.69 -2.88
CA ASN A 647 -9.64 -12.05 -2.43
C ASN A 647 -8.12 -12.21 -2.28
N PRO A 648 -7.59 -12.46 -1.07
CA PRO A 648 -6.15 -12.48 -0.82
C PRO A 648 -5.47 -13.82 -1.08
N GLY A 649 -6.23 -14.80 -1.58
CA GLY A 649 -5.89 -16.21 -1.46
C GLY A 649 -6.29 -16.77 -0.10
N GLU A 650 -5.99 -18.03 0.15
CA GLU A 650 -6.22 -18.66 1.43
C GLU A 650 -5.03 -18.37 2.36
N ILE A 651 -5.16 -17.37 3.24
CA ILE A 651 -4.13 -16.98 4.21
C ILE A 651 -4.77 -16.81 5.60
N ILE A 652 -4.24 -17.50 6.60
CA ILE A 652 -4.59 -17.28 8.00
C ILE A 652 -4.08 -15.89 8.41
N THR A 653 -5.02 -15.01 8.76
CA THR A 653 -4.72 -13.61 9.03
C THR A 653 -4.72 -13.35 10.53
N HIS A 654 -3.59 -12.88 11.04
CA HIS A 654 -3.41 -12.51 12.44
C HIS A 654 -3.63 -11.01 12.64
N SER A 655 -3.80 -10.56 13.89
CA SER A 655 -3.59 -9.15 14.21
C SER A 655 -2.12 -8.78 13.98
N ALA A 656 -1.82 -7.50 13.70
CA ALA A 656 -0.43 -7.07 13.48
C ALA A 656 0.50 -7.39 14.66
N THR A 657 0.01 -7.25 15.89
CA THR A 657 0.78 -7.56 17.10
C THR A 657 1.00 -9.06 17.28
N LYS A 658 0.04 -9.91 16.89
CA LYS A 658 0.23 -11.37 16.93
C LYS A 658 1.18 -11.83 15.83
N ALA A 659 1.04 -11.27 14.62
CA ALA A 659 1.95 -11.50 13.52
C ALA A 659 3.39 -11.13 13.90
N TYR A 660 3.59 -10.02 14.61
CA TYR A 660 4.90 -9.62 15.13
C TYR A 660 5.58 -10.74 15.93
N GLU A 661 4.89 -11.32 16.90
CA GLU A 661 5.45 -12.42 17.69
C GLU A 661 5.73 -13.66 16.84
N LEU A 662 4.77 -14.08 16.02
CA LEU A 662 4.91 -15.29 15.20
C LEU A 662 6.04 -15.17 14.18
N VAL A 663 6.17 -14.03 13.49
CA VAL A 663 7.23 -13.79 12.51
C VAL A 663 8.59 -13.85 13.19
N LEU A 664 8.73 -13.21 14.35
CA LEU A 664 9.99 -13.22 15.09
C LEU A 664 10.31 -14.59 15.70
N ASP A 665 9.33 -15.47 15.90
CA ASP A 665 9.56 -16.84 16.35
C ASP A 665 9.87 -17.81 15.20
N PHE A 666 9.19 -17.67 14.06
CA PHE A 666 9.16 -18.71 13.03
C PHE A 666 9.70 -18.32 11.66
N ALA A 667 9.84 -17.03 11.30
CA ALA A 667 10.30 -16.67 9.96
C ALA A 667 11.81 -16.93 9.72
N GLY A 668 12.20 -16.98 8.45
CA GLY A 668 13.55 -17.28 7.98
C GLY A 668 13.83 -18.78 8.00
N ALA A 669 15.10 -19.16 7.88
CA ALA A 669 15.54 -20.55 8.01
C ALA A 669 15.42 -21.03 9.48
N SER A 670 14.22 -21.06 10.04
CA SER A 670 13.94 -21.14 11.47
C SER A 670 14.14 -22.51 12.10
N LEU A 671 14.29 -23.56 11.29
CA LEU A 671 14.79 -24.84 11.76
C LEU A 671 16.17 -24.68 12.44
N TYR A 672 17.00 -23.77 11.90
CA TYR A 672 18.22 -23.30 12.55
C TYR A 672 18.51 -21.86 12.11
N ARG A 673 18.26 -20.84 12.93
CA ARG A 673 18.71 -19.48 12.56
C ARG A 673 20.22 -19.36 12.76
N ASP A 674 20.95 -18.84 11.79
CA ASP A 674 22.36 -18.49 11.99
C ASP A 674 22.51 -17.15 12.73
N ALA A 675 23.74 -16.65 12.88
CA ALA A 675 24.01 -15.42 13.63
C ALA A 675 23.36 -14.16 13.04
N VAL A 676 23.12 -14.12 11.72
CA VAL A 676 22.54 -12.93 11.08
C VAL A 676 21.03 -12.91 11.25
N ASP A 677 20.36 -14.04 11.05
CA ASP A 677 18.91 -14.13 11.26
C ASP A 677 18.55 -13.90 12.74
N LYS A 678 19.34 -14.47 13.66
CA LYS A 678 19.19 -14.22 15.09
C LYS A 678 19.33 -12.73 15.40
N ARG A 679 20.37 -12.08 14.88
CA ARG A 679 20.58 -10.64 15.08
C ARG A 679 19.41 -9.81 14.55
N ALA A 680 18.94 -10.06 13.32
CA ALA A 680 17.81 -9.33 12.76
C ALA A 680 16.54 -9.47 13.63
N VAL A 681 16.27 -10.66 14.14
CA VAL A 681 15.15 -10.92 15.05
C VAL A 681 15.33 -10.23 16.41
N ASP A 682 16.51 -10.35 17.02
CA ASP A 682 16.82 -9.80 18.35
C ASP A 682 16.84 -8.26 18.33
N ASP A 683 17.40 -7.67 17.28
CA ASP A 683 17.36 -6.23 17.03
C ASP A 683 15.92 -5.75 16.86
N THR A 684 15.10 -6.49 16.11
CA THR A 684 13.68 -6.19 15.94
C THR A 684 12.89 -6.34 17.25
N ARG A 685 13.18 -7.34 18.08
CA ARG A 685 12.57 -7.52 19.42
C ARG A 685 12.93 -6.35 20.34
N SER A 686 14.21 -6.06 20.47
CA SER A 686 14.74 -5.01 21.35
C SER A 686 14.43 -3.59 20.87
N GLY A 687 14.20 -3.39 19.57
CA GLY A 687 14.10 -2.04 18.98
C GLY A 687 15.45 -1.33 18.91
N SER A 688 16.54 -2.10 18.84
CA SER A 688 17.92 -1.60 18.75
C SER A 688 18.61 -2.04 17.45
N ALA A 689 19.85 -1.62 17.25
CA ALA A 689 20.68 -2.12 16.17
C ALA A 689 22.02 -2.57 16.76
N THR A 690 22.36 -3.84 16.57
CA THR A 690 23.61 -4.41 17.09
C THR A 690 24.81 -3.87 16.31
N ILE A 691 24.70 -3.73 14.99
CA ILE A 691 25.78 -3.19 14.15
C ILE A 691 25.61 -1.68 13.99
N MET A 692 26.43 -0.91 14.72
CA MET A 692 26.38 0.55 14.69
C MET A 692 27.35 1.19 13.69
N ASN A 693 28.27 0.41 13.10
CA ASN A 693 29.18 0.83 12.04
C ASN A 693 29.14 -0.20 10.92
N GLY A 694 28.62 0.20 9.76
CA GLY A 694 28.41 -0.66 8.59
C GLY A 694 29.68 -1.02 7.81
N GLY A 695 30.82 -0.39 8.13
CA GLY A 695 32.11 -0.62 7.49
C GLY A 695 32.55 0.51 6.56
N ASN A 696 31.63 1.10 5.78
CA ASN A 696 31.90 2.18 4.83
C ASN A 696 31.05 3.43 5.13
N GLY A 697 30.95 3.78 6.41
CA GLY A 697 30.33 5.03 6.88
C GLY A 697 28.84 4.95 7.18
N SER A 698 28.15 3.85 6.87
CA SER A 698 26.79 3.64 7.37
C SER A 698 26.79 3.37 8.88
N THR A 699 25.67 3.70 9.53
CA THR A 699 25.47 3.54 10.98
C THR A 699 24.05 3.04 11.27
N ASN A 700 23.70 2.84 12.54
CA ASN A 700 22.33 2.59 12.99
C ASN A 700 21.69 1.31 12.42
N GLY A 701 22.50 0.26 12.24
CA GLY A 701 22.06 -1.03 11.73
C GLY A 701 22.18 -1.21 10.23
N TYR A 702 22.54 -0.17 9.47
CA TYR A 702 22.83 -0.33 8.04
C TYR A 702 24.23 -0.91 7.84
N ILE A 703 24.30 -1.96 7.04
CA ILE A 703 25.52 -2.69 6.74
C ILE A 703 26.06 -2.23 5.39
N ASP A 704 27.37 -2.08 5.26
CA ASP A 704 28.02 -1.77 3.97
C ASP A 704 28.87 -2.93 3.46
N THR A 705 29.38 -3.76 4.37
CA THR A 705 30.18 -4.95 4.03
C THR A 705 29.77 -6.12 4.95
N PRO A 706 29.78 -7.38 4.46
CA PRO A 706 29.55 -8.54 5.33
C PRO A 706 30.52 -8.61 6.52
N ALA A 707 31.77 -8.16 6.34
CA ALA A 707 32.80 -8.16 7.37
C ALA A 707 32.41 -7.31 8.60
N ALA A 708 31.76 -6.16 8.40
CA ALA A 708 31.28 -5.33 9.51
C ALA A 708 30.21 -6.02 10.36
N ALA A 709 29.52 -7.00 9.78
CA ALA A 709 28.49 -7.81 10.44
C ALA A 709 29.00 -9.18 10.95
N GLY A 710 30.33 -9.38 10.95
CA GLY A 710 31.00 -10.61 11.40
C GLY A 710 31.35 -11.61 10.30
N GLY A 711 31.06 -11.29 9.03
CA GLY A 711 31.25 -12.19 7.89
C GLY A 711 30.21 -13.32 7.83
N TRP A 712 30.34 -14.18 6.82
CA TRP A 712 29.45 -15.34 6.65
C TRP A 712 29.57 -16.29 7.85
N PRO A 713 28.45 -16.62 8.53
CA PRO A 713 28.49 -17.54 9.66
C PRO A 713 28.92 -18.94 9.21
N GLU A 714 29.75 -19.57 10.03
CA GLU A 714 29.97 -21.01 9.92
C GLU A 714 28.72 -21.76 10.40
N LEU A 715 28.25 -22.70 9.59
CA LEU A 715 27.09 -23.52 9.94
C LEU A 715 27.55 -24.83 10.58
N PRO A 716 26.90 -25.30 11.66
CA PRO A 716 27.14 -26.63 12.20
C PRO A 716 26.95 -27.69 11.12
N THR A 717 27.86 -28.65 11.05
CA THR A 717 27.79 -29.80 10.14
C THR A 717 27.48 -31.06 10.92
N GLU A 718 26.58 -31.89 10.40
CA GLU A 718 26.28 -33.21 10.95
C GLU A 718 26.28 -34.26 9.84
N THR A 719 26.47 -35.52 10.21
CA THR A 719 26.37 -36.64 9.27
C THR A 719 24.90 -36.80 8.87
N ALA A 720 24.63 -36.87 7.56
CA ALA A 720 23.29 -37.20 7.09
C ALA A 720 22.87 -38.59 7.59
N PRO A 721 21.61 -38.76 8.02
CA PRO A 721 21.07 -40.08 8.36
C PRO A 721 21.27 -41.08 7.22
N LEU A 722 21.40 -42.36 7.57
CA LEU A 722 21.46 -43.43 6.59
C LEU A 722 20.11 -43.51 5.85
N ASP A 723 20.20 -43.54 4.53
CA ASP A 723 19.14 -43.83 3.56
C ASP A 723 19.76 -44.82 2.59
N THR A 724 19.33 -46.08 2.68
CA THR A 724 19.91 -47.25 2.01
C THR A 724 19.49 -47.33 0.55
N ASP A 725 18.24 -47.00 0.22
CA ASP A 725 17.71 -47.11 -1.14
C ASP A 725 17.69 -45.79 -1.93
N LEU A 726 18.06 -44.69 -1.28
CA LEU A 726 18.24 -43.35 -1.83
C LEU A 726 16.94 -42.68 -2.25
N ASP A 727 15.86 -42.92 -1.51
CA ASP A 727 14.54 -42.36 -1.80
C ASP A 727 14.22 -41.03 -1.09
N GLY A 728 15.15 -40.56 -0.26
CA GLY A 728 15.06 -39.28 0.41
C GLY A 728 14.62 -39.37 1.87
N MET A 729 14.22 -40.56 2.32
CA MET A 729 13.76 -40.84 3.66
C MET A 729 14.81 -41.68 4.41
N PRO A 730 15.13 -41.38 5.68
CA PRO A 730 16.06 -42.20 6.45
C PRO A 730 15.47 -43.56 6.82
N ASP A 731 16.30 -44.62 6.79
CA ASP A 731 15.89 -46.00 7.09
C ASP A 731 15.13 -46.11 8.43
N ALA A 732 15.60 -45.36 9.43
CA ALA A 732 15.01 -45.33 10.77
C ALA A 732 13.61 -44.69 10.78
N TRP A 733 13.40 -43.66 9.96
CA TRP A 733 12.10 -43.01 9.82
C TRP A 733 11.14 -43.88 9.02
N GLU A 734 11.59 -44.49 7.94
CA GLU A 734 10.78 -45.41 7.14
C GLU A 734 10.30 -46.61 7.97
N THR A 735 11.20 -47.21 8.75
CA THR A 735 10.86 -48.31 9.66
C THR A 735 9.80 -47.89 10.68
N ASP A 736 9.90 -46.67 11.24
CA ASP A 736 8.89 -46.10 12.14
C ASP A 736 7.52 -45.91 11.46
N LYS A 737 7.52 -45.60 10.16
CA LYS A 737 6.29 -45.42 9.35
C LYS A 737 5.78 -46.70 8.68
N GLY A 738 6.46 -47.83 8.87
CA GLY A 738 6.11 -49.10 8.25
C GLY A 738 6.36 -49.14 6.74
N LEU A 739 7.26 -48.31 6.24
CA LEU A 739 7.79 -48.38 4.86
C LEU A 739 8.97 -49.35 4.80
N ASN A 740 9.48 -49.62 3.59
CA ASN A 740 10.56 -50.58 3.39
C ASN A 740 11.87 -49.85 2.99
N PRO A 741 12.88 -49.75 3.88
CA PRO A 741 14.15 -49.04 3.64
C PRO A 741 15.04 -49.56 2.51
N ALA A 742 14.56 -50.54 1.74
CA ALA A 742 15.25 -51.15 0.62
C ALA A 742 14.44 -51.05 -0.68
N ASN A 743 13.42 -50.20 -0.73
CA ASN A 743 12.49 -50.05 -1.85
C ASN A 743 12.21 -48.59 -2.20
N ALA A 744 13.12 -47.98 -2.96
CA ALA A 744 13.01 -46.57 -3.35
C ALA A 744 11.77 -46.18 -4.18
N ALA A 745 10.97 -47.16 -4.64
CA ALA A 745 9.73 -46.88 -5.34
C ALA A 745 8.63 -46.35 -4.39
N ASP A 746 8.68 -46.66 -3.09
CA ASP A 746 7.65 -46.24 -2.16
C ASP A 746 7.74 -44.76 -1.75
N GLY A 747 8.91 -44.11 -1.86
CA GLY A 747 9.05 -42.67 -1.69
C GLY A 747 8.06 -41.83 -2.52
N ASN A 748 7.77 -42.24 -3.77
CA ASN A 748 6.81 -41.57 -4.65
C ASN A 748 5.35 -42.07 -4.50
N LEU A 749 5.09 -43.09 -3.67
CA LEU A 749 3.75 -43.54 -3.38
C LEU A 749 3.06 -42.61 -2.37
N LYS A 750 1.73 -42.72 -2.29
CA LYS A 750 0.86 -41.97 -1.38
C LYS A 750 0.24 -42.91 -0.35
N THR A 751 1.07 -43.72 0.30
CA THR A 751 0.59 -44.73 1.26
C THR A 751 0.42 -44.17 2.67
N LEU A 752 1.16 -43.12 3.03
CA LEU A 752 1.06 -42.46 4.33
C LEU A 752 0.04 -41.30 4.37
N ASP A 753 -0.25 -40.68 3.22
CA ASP A 753 -1.16 -39.54 3.09
C ASP A 753 -1.86 -39.57 1.72
N THR A 754 -3.12 -39.14 1.65
CA THR A 754 -3.89 -39.18 0.39
C THR A 754 -3.53 -38.07 -0.60
N GLU A 755 -2.96 -36.98 -0.11
CA GLU A 755 -2.62 -35.78 -0.88
C GLU A 755 -1.13 -35.76 -1.28
N TYR A 756 -0.22 -36.15 -0.38
CA TYR A 756 1.24 -36.03 -0.54
C TYR A 756 1.95 -37.38 -0.78
N THR A 757 3.07 -37.38 -1.52
CA THR A 757 3.94 -38.58 -1.60
C THR A 757 4.65 -38.84 -0.27
N ASN A 758 5.12 -40.06 -0.03
CA ASN A 758 5.79 -40.43 1.21
C ASN A 758 7.03 -39.55 1.48
N ILE A 759 7.82 -39.23 0.45
CA ILE A 759 8.93 -38.28 0.58
C ILE A 759 8.46 -36.87 0.98
N GLU A 760 7.34 -36.39 0.44
CA GLU A 760 6.77 -35.11 0.87
C GLU A 760 6.27 -35.17 2.32
N VAL A 761 5.68 -36.30 2.75
CA VAL A 761 5.30 -36.53 4.14
C VAL A 761 6.53 -36.43 5.05
N TYR A 762 7.64 -37.07 4.70
CA TYR A 762 8.89 -36.98 5.45
C TYR A 762 9.42 -35.54 5.51
N ILE A 763 9.59 -34.88 4.36
CA ILE A 763 10.13 -33.51 4.28
C ILE A 763 9.27 -32.51 5.07
N ASN A 764 7.96 -32.71 5.11
CA ASN A 764 7.04 -31.90 5.90
C ASN A 764 7.05 -32.29 7.40
N ASN A 765 7.33 -33.56 7.73
CA ASN A 765 7.44 -34.03 9.11
C ASN A 765 8.61 -33.36 9.86
N ILE A 766 9.74 -33.12 9.19
CA ILE A 766 10.93 -32.45 9.77
C ILE A 766 10.55 -31.10 10.42
N VAL A 767 9.65 -30.35 9.79
CA VAL A 767 9.28 -28.98 10.19
C VAL A 767 7.87 -28.88 10.75
N LYS A 768 7.20 -30.02 11.00
CA LYS A 768 5.79 -30.06 11.38
C LYS A 768 5.46 -29.19 12.59
N THR A 769 6.31 -29.20 13.62
CA THR A 769 6.10 -28.39 14.83
C THR A 769 6.09 -26.89 14.53
N ILE A 770 6.96 -26.42 13.63
CA ILE A 770 6.98 -25.01 13.21
C ILE A 770 5.67 -24.68 12.47
N THR A 771 5.31 -25.51 11.48
CA THR A 771 4.09 -25.34 10.69
C THR A 771 2.79 -25.35 11.52
N ASP A 772 2.66 -26.27 12.48
CA ASP A 772 1.46 -26.39 13.31
C ASP A 772 1.27 -25.15 14.20
N ILE A 773 2.37 -24.58 14.73
CA ILE A 773 2.29 -23.47 15.66
C ILE A 773 2.08 -22.14 14.92
N GLN A 774 2.81 -21.92 13.82
CA GLN A 774 2.80 -20.64 13.11
C GLN A 774 1.43 -20.28 12.52
N ASN A 775 0.63 -21.30 12.17
CA ASN A 775 -0.68 -21.16 11.54
C ASN A 775 -1.86 -21.33 12.53
N GLY A 776 -1.59 -21.47 13.83
CA GLY A 776 -2.63 -21.43 14.87
C GLY A 776 -3.57 -22.66 14.94
N THR A 777 -3.19 -23.83 14.41
CA THR A 777 -3.94 -25.08 14.65
C THR A 777 -3.78 -25.59 16.08
N LEU A 778 -2.73 -25.18 16.78
CA LEU A 778 -2.64 -25.19 18.24
C LEU A 778 -3.04 -23.80 18.72
N GLY A 779 -4.10 -23.71 19.51
CA GLY A 779 -4.56 -22.43 20.05
C GLY A 779 -3.39 -21.69 20.71
N VAL A 780 -3.29 -20.39 20.45
CA VAL A 780 -2.31 -19.52 21.14
C VAL A 780 -2.51 -19.59 22.65
N ASP A 781 -3.67 -20.02 23.15
CA ASP A 781 -3.89 -20.32 24.56
C ASP A 781 -3.18 -21.61 25.01
N GLU A 782 -3.01 -22.61 24.15
CA GLU A 782 -2.15 -23.78 24.40
C GLU A 782 -0.67 -23.46 24.26
N TYR A 783 -0.29 -22.46 23.44
CA TYR A 783 1.05 -21.88 23.52
C TYR A 783 1.18 -20.87 24.67
N SER A 784 0.17 -20.18 25.17
CA SER A 784 0.27 -19.44 26.44
C SER A 784 0.45 -20.41 27.62
N LYS A 785 0.04 -21.67 27.41
CA LYS A 785 0.31 -22.82 28.29
C LYS A 785 1.61 -23.57 27.95
N LYS A 786 2.33 -23.24 26.86
CA LYS A 786 3.66 -23.82 26.50
C LYS A 786 4.80 -22.79 26.36
N SER A 787 4.51 -21.50 26.30
CA SER A 787 5.36 -20.33 26.61
C SER A 787 5.35 -20.06 28.11
N ASN A 788 5.18 -21.14 28.86
CA ASN A 788 5.66 -21.41 30.19
C ASN A 788 7.18 -21.18 30.27
N LEU A 789 7.62 -19.93 30.04
CA LEU A 789 9.01 -19.52 29.97
C LEU A 789 9.68 -19.83 31.30
N PHE A 790 10.33 -20.98 31.35
CA PHE A 790 11.26 -21.39 32.40
C PHE A 790 12.66 -21.39 31.78
N TYR A 791 13.31 -20.23 31.74
CA TYR A 791 14.65 -20.07 31.16
C TYR A 791 15.49 -19.08 31.96
N ALA A 792 16.81 -19.22 31.90
CA ALA A 792 17.74 -18.34 32.60
C ALA A 792 18.64 -17.58 31.63
N TYR A 793 18.96 -16.32 31.94
CA TYR A 793 19.85 -15.48 31.14
C TYR A 793 20.76 -14.63 32.03
N PRO A 794 21.97 -14.23 31.58
CA PRO A 794 22.87 -13.38 32.35
C PRO A 794 22.28 -11.98 32.60
N THR A 795 22.48 -11.43 33.79
CA THR A 795 22.01 -10.08 34.16
C THR A 795 23.19 -9.10 34.25
N VAL A 796 22.95 -7.80 34.13
CA VAL A 796 23.99 -6.75 34.23
C VAL A 796 24.62 -6.77 35.63
N GLY A 797 25.79 -7.41 35.75
CA GLY A 797 26.57 -7.58 36.98
C GLY A 797 27.34 -8.90 36.95
N LYS A 798 28.58 -8.94 37.47
CA LYS A 798 29.35 -10.21 37.53
C LYS A 798 28.65 -11.20 38.47
N ASN A 799 28.58 -12.47 38.07
CA ASN A 799 28.10 -13.61 38.87
C ASN A 799 26.58 -13.65 39.18
N LYS A 800 25.74 -13.12 38.28
CA LYS A 800 24.28 -13.20 38.39
C LYS A 800 23.62 -13.70 37.12
N ILE A 801 22.50 -14.40 37.30
CA ILE A 801 21.56 -14.74 36.22
C ILE A 801 20.14 -14.35 36.66
N THR A 802 19.27 -14.01 35.73
CA THR A 802 17.83 -13.90 35.96
C THR A 802 17.17 -15.18 35.49
N LEU A 803 16.45 -15.85 36.38
CA LEU A 803 15.55 -16.94 36.03
C LEU A 803 14.16 -16.37 35.77
N LYS A 804 13.69 -16.52 34.54
CA LYS A 804 12.29 -16.25 34.18
C LYS A 804 11.49 -17.52 34.34
N SER A 805 10.34 -17.39 35.00
CA SER A 805 9.35 -18.43 35.28
C SER A 805 7.96 -17.83 35.04
N PHE A 806 7.03 -18.63 34.56
CA PHE A 806 5.62 -18.26 34.43
C PHE A 806 4.81 -18.60 35.69
N VAL A 807 5.44 -19.20 36.71
CA VAL A 807 4.86 -19.40 38.05
C VAL A 807 5.63 -18.58 39.10
N ASP A 808 4.89 -17.82 39.90
CA ASP A 808 5.43 -17.10 41.07
C ASP A 808 5.67 -18.06 42.25
N TYR A 809 6.59 -17.70 43.14
CA TYR A 809 6.83 -18.37 44.43
C TYR A 809 7.08 -19.89 44.33
N ASP A 810 7.88 -20.32 43.37
CA ASP A 810 8.30 -21.70 43.16
C ASP A 810 9.57 -22.03 43.98
N THR A 811 9.84 -23.32 44.21
CA THR A 811 11.15 -23.79 44.66
C THR A 811 11.88 -24.39 43.48
N VAL A 812 12.98 -23.79 43.07
CA VAL A 812 13.82 -24.29 41.98
C VAL A 812 15.06 -24.98 42.52
N THR A 813 15.43 -26.11 41.91
CA THR A 813 16.59 -26.92 42.29
C THR A 813 17.66 -26.80 41.21
N ILE A 814 18.87 -26.43 41.59
CA ILE A 814 20.04 -26.41 40.71
C ILE A 814 20.78 -27.74 40.85
N ILE A 815 21.01 -28.41 39.74
CA ILE A 815 21.54 -29.77 39.62
C ILE A 815 22.79 -29.69 38.73
N ASN A 816 23.91 -30.28 39.14
CA ASN A 816 25.09 -30.35 38.27
C ASN A 816 24.96 -31.43 37.19
N SER A 817 25.91 -31.51 36.26
CA SER A 817 25.93 -32.51 35.19
C SER A 817 25.97 -33.97 35.66
N ALA A 818 26.38 -34.23 36.91
CA ALA A 818 26.35 -35.57 37.53
C ALA A 818 24.99 -35.91 38.18
N GLY A 819 23.99 -35.04 38.07
CA GLY A 819 22.66 -35.27 38.66
C GLY A 819 22.57 -34.92 40.15
N ILE A 820 23.61 -34.30 40.74
CA ILE A 820 23.64 -33.93 42.15
C ILE A 820 23.00 -32.56 42.34
N VAL A 821 22.07 -32.45 43.30
CA VAL A 821 21.48 -31.18 43.72
C VAL A 821 22.53 -30.34 44.46
N VAL A 822 22.89 -29.20 43.89
CA VAL A 822 23.89 -28.28 44.45
C VAL A 822 23.28 -27.10 45.20
N LYS A 823 22.06 -26.68 44.83
CA LYS A 823 21.37 -25.54 45.48
C LYS A 823 19.86 -25.65 45.31
N LYS A 824 19.10 -25.12 46.26
CA LYS A 824 17.64 -24.89 46.14
C LYS A 824 17.34 -23.43 46.43
N ILE A 825 16.47 -22.82 45.64
CA ILE A 825 16.14 -21.40 45.73
C ILE A 825 14.63 -21.26 45.65
N THR A 826 14.06 -20.42 46.52
CA THR A 826 12.66 -20.01 46.39
C THR A 826 12.59 -18.76 45.53
N THR A 827 11.84 -18.81 44.42
CA THR A 827 11.61 -17.64 43.58
C THR A 827 10.65 -16.67 44.28
N THR A 828 10.82 -15.37 44.04
CA THR A 828 10.01 -14.32 44.68
C THR A 828 8.87 -13.81 43.79
N ASN A 829 8.95 -14.10 42.50
CA ASN A 829 8.11 -13.61 41.40
C ASN A 829 8.47 -14.38 40.10
N THR A 830 7.87 -13.99 38.98
CA THR A 830 8.13 -14.53 37.63
C THR A 830 9.54 -14.23 37.09
N GLU A 831 10.29 -13.30 37.69
CA GLU A 831 11.69 -13.02 37.35
C GLU A 831 12.55 -12.87 38.61
N THR A 832 13.27 -13.92 38.97
CA THR A 832 14.11 -13.95 40.18
C THR A 832 15.59 -13.92 39.81
N GLU A 833 16.34 -12.98 40.39
CA GLU A 833 17.80 -12.98 40.31
C GLU A 833 18.41 -14.10 41.16
N ILE A 834 19.33 -14.85 40.57
CA ILE A 834 20.08 -15.92 41.22
C ILE A 834 21.57 -15.55 41.22
N LEU A 835 22.16 -15.50 42.41
CA LEU A 835 23.61 -15.43 42.58
C LEU A 835 24.24 -16.78 42.23
N VAL A 836 25.21 -16.76 41.31
CA VAL A 836 25.94 -17.97 40.84
C VAL A 836 27.42 -17.95 41.21
N ASN A 837 27.86 -17.00 42.03
CA ASN A 837 29.24 -16.86 42.51
C ASN A 837 29.75 -18.05 43.34
N GLU A 838 28.86 -18.89 43.85
CA GLU A 838 29.17 -20.09 44.63
C GLU A 838 29.24 -21.38 43.78
N LEU A 839 28.88 -21.29 42.49
CA LEU A 839 28.92 -22.44 41.57
C LEU A 839 30.30 -22.52 40.92
N ALA A 840 30.92 -23.70 40.98
CA ALA A 840 32.15 -23.96 40.23
C ALA A 840 31.90 -23.93 38.72
N HIS A 841 32.95 -23.72 37.91
CA HIS A 841 32.82 -23.75 36.45
C HIS A 841 32.24 -25.10 35.99
N GLY A 842 31.25 -25.06 35.10
CA GLY A 842 30.55 -26.26 34.67
C GLY A 842 29.13 -26.03 34.19
N ILE A 843 28.47 -27.14 33.84
CA ILE A 843 27.08 -27.16 33.34
C ILE A 843 26.14 -27.48 34.50
N TYR A 844 25.09 -26.68 34.63
CA TYR A 844 24.02 -26.91 35.60
C TYR A 844 22.65 -26.87 34.94
N PHE A 845 21.73 -27.63 35.53
CA PHE A 845 20.31 -27.65 35.21
C PHE A 845 19.53 -27.05 36.36
N ILE A 846 18.68 -26.07 36.08
CA ILE A 846 17.73 -25.53 37.05
C ILE A 846 16.40 -26.20 36.79
N LYS A 847 15.76 -26.78 37.80
CA LYS A 847 14.48 -27.49 37.71
C LYS A 847 13.43 -26.91 38.63
N SER A 848 12.26 -26.58 38.10
CA SER A 848 11.08 -26.14 38.85
C SER A 848 10.45 -27.29 39.66
N SER A 849 10.12 -27.05 40.94
CA SER A 849 9.38 -28.04 41.76
C SER A 849 7.88 -28.01 41.48
N LYS A 850 7.31 -26.83 41.16
CA LYS A 850 5.89 -26.70 40.81
C LYS A 850 5.56 -27.28 39.44
N THR A 851 6.44 -27.08 38.46
CA THR A 851 6.12 -27.35 37.04
C THR A 851 6.93 -28.50 36.45
N GLY A 852 8.03 -28.92 37.11
CA GLY A 852 8.95 -29.94 36.61
C GLY A 852 9.84 -29.47 35.46
N LEU A 853 9.64 -28.26 34.94
CA LEU A 853 10.41 -27.71 33.81
C LEU A 853 11.87 -27.47 34.19
N THR A 854 12.75 -27.57 33.20
CA THR A 854 14.20 -27.50 33.38
C THR A 854 14.83 -26.54 32.38
N THR A 855 15.81 -25.76 32.82
CA THR A 855 16.66 -24.91 31.95
C THR A 855 18.13 -25.14 32.25
N LYS A 856 19.02 -24.77 31.32
CA LYS A 856 20.46 -25.01 31.39
C LYS A 856 21.22 -23.69 31.54
N ILE A 857 22.21 -23.69 32.41
CA ILE A 857 23.19 -22.60 32.55
C ILE A 857 24.62 -23.16 32.44
N ILE A 858 25.55 -22.32 31.99
CA ILE A 858 26.98 -22.65 31.94
C ILE A 858 27.71 -21.56 32.73
N ILE A 859 28.49 -21.99 33.74
CA ILE A 859 29.38 -21.11 34.50
C ILE A 859 30.79 -21.29 33.93
N GLN A 860 31.37 -20.19 33.44
CA GLN A 860 32.69 -20.14 32.80
C GLN A 860 33.73 -19.44 33.66
#